data_AF-A0A484M2N1-F1
#
_entry.id   AF-A0A484M2N1-F1
#
_cell.length_a   1.000
_cell.length_b   1.000
_cell.length_c   1.000
_cell.angle_alpha   90.00
_cell.angle_beta   90.00
_cell.angle_gamma   90.00
#
_symmetry.space_group_name_H-M   'P 1'
#
loop_
_entity.id
_entity.type
_entity.pdbx_description
1 polymer ?
#
loop_
_entity_poly.entity_id
_entity_poly.type
_entity_poly.pdbx_seq_one_letter_code
_entity_poly.pdbx_strand_id
1 'polypeptide(L)'
;MTPTIVFLLILRLLFSATLTSSAPILGLDSFLTQQSRFDPQASNDSFFSLPSHLKNTLSQTSAHPPLTIAALLSLQVSVPITVKLVGSAFSSSSPSILSSFIASSVSFDHYHVISPLTAHPTHHLALSHSLHSEVSLAPASLASHLSESLKTQLASTPSSFRSHLTSLPYTAIDQIIRQDFEKEKPTNGIYIYILNLGPQSKPYAYSYTHGDQSPAVTKCLGTIWTGKDRYIWIDLGAGPVEYGPALYGDGLMPRGEFHPLASIHGRPKSQKSMLSDLASLVWSAYQVLAVPSLRIPVPFEDSLIVQFIHINGSPENKDSTGLDWKSIEKTFVDEANDKGLLLGDQSLSFKKYEVNLTECSICSFAITRATTSYTSRYLFDNYTLIVSEYLDSKRLHQTLSESADEFRRVVKLPLDEGFGRVVPVYVFDLDVSMILLLDRYHQAVAFKDMVIAVRTKSTQAVSDYSCNGRHVFSQTRELERPLVGSILQSMWGVSPTHLLWGPKHNSTLVDYTWSVGNTPFGPFSEISSLSFVQKDAARRNVLLTYLNSSFTSAIDVVESIAAHGGERKLLKRNELLELVQRWNLFKYKLDKAVSALSHFDFEMALYYLRSSDHDLYAAHSLVYRASQVLEASLVCFKDPPFPWVSFSMSAGIFIGLLYIFAKREKLFRNKRKQF
;
A
#
# COMPACT_ATOMS: atom_id res chain seq x y z
N MET A 1 22.86 18.94 -37.62
CA MET A 1 21.90 18.13 -36.82
C MET A 1 20.76 17.72 -37.74
N THR A 2 20.48 16.43 -37.87
CA THR A 2 19.54 15.91 -38.87
C THR A 2 18.09 16.21 -38.48
N PRO A 3 17.17 16.43 -39.45
CA PRO A 3 15.76 16.74 -39.18
C PRO A 3 15.04 15.64 -38.38
N THR A 4 15.57 14.40 -38.41
CA THR A 4 15.11 13.27 -37.60
C THR A 4 15.38 13.45 -36.10
N ILE A 5 16.48 14.09 -35.70
CA ILE A 5 16.80 14.33 -34.29
C ILE A 5 15.90 15.43 -33.72
N VAL A 6 15.61 16.46 -34.50
CA VAL A 6 14.67 17.52 -34.13
C VAL A 6 13.25 16.98 -34.02
N PHE A 7 12.83 16.10 -34.93
CA PHE A 7 11.52 15.43 -34.85
C PHE A 7 11.40 14.52 -33.63
N LEU A 8 12.44 13.76 -33.27
CA LEU A 8 12.47 12.93 -32.06
C LEU A 8 12.51 13.77 -30.77
N LEU A 9 13.16 14.94 -30.77
CA LEU A 9 13.15 15.89 -29.66
C LEU A 9 11.79 16.58 -29.51
N ILE A 10 11.13 16.93 -30.61
CA ILE A 10 9.77 17.48 -30.60
C ILE A 10 8.75 16.41 -30.18
N LEU A 11 8.93 15.16 -30.60
CA LEU A 11 8.09 14.03 -30.15
C LEU A 11 8.30 13.77 -28.65
N ARG A 12 9.54 13.85 -28.14
CA ARG A 12 9.81 13.77 -26.69
C ARG A 12 9.25 14.97 -25.91
N LEU A 13 9.25 16.18 -26.48
CA LEU A 13 8.62 17.36 -25.88
C LEU A 13 7.08 17.23 -25.86
N LEU A 14 6.49 16.61 -26.89
CA LEU A 14 5.06 16.29 -26.96
C LEU A 14 4.63 15.14 -26.03
N PHE A 15 5.56 14.24 -25.67
CA PHE A 15 5.37 13.19 -24.66
C PHE A 15 5.82 13.60 -23.25
N SER A 16 6.18 14.86 -23.03
CA SER A 16 6.24 15.41 -21.68
C SER A 16 4.82 15.37 -21.15
N ALA A 17 4.54 14.46 -20.22
CA ALA A 17 3.26 14.33 -19.54
C ALA A 17 2.76 15.73 -19.15
N THR A 18 1.80 16.25 -19.90
CA THR A 18 0.99 17.35 -19.42
C THR A 18 0.30 16.80 -18.18
N LEU A 19 0.67 17.30 -17.00
CA LEU A 19 -0.13 17.15 -15.80
C LEU A 19 -1.55 17.59 -16.18
N THR A 20 -2.44 16.63 -16.42
CA THR A 20 -3.83 16.89 -16.77
C THR A 20 -4.59 17.28 -15.51
N SER A 21 -4.17 18.36 -14.86
CA SER A 21 -5.03 19.10 -13.94
C SER A 21 -6.16 19.65 -14.81
N SER A 22 -7.41 19.26 -14.57
CA SER A 22 -8.55 19.95 -15.16
C SER A 22 -8.41 21.45 -14.91
N ALA A 23 -8.59 22.26 -15.96
CA ALA A 23 -8.53 23.69 -15.83
C ALA A 23 -9.54 24.15 -14.77
N PRO A 24 -9.18 25.05 -13.84
CA PRO A 24 -10.06 25.45 -12.77
C PRO A 24 -11.33 26.10 -13.34
N ILE A 25 -12.49 25.50 -13.05
CA ILE A 25 -13.79 26.06 -13.38
C ILE A 25 -14.14 27.04 -12.26
N LEU A 26 -14.12 28.33 -12.58
CA LEU A 26 -14.43 29.41 -11.63
C LEU A 26 -15.79 29.14 -10.95
N GLY A 27 -15.79 29.11 -9.62
CA GLY A 27 -17.00 28.90 -8.81
C GLY A 27 -17.35 27.44 -8.51
N LEU A 28 -16.84 26.46 -9.28
CA LEU A 28 -17.15 25.04 -9.05
C LEU A 28 -16.50 24.52 -7.75
N ASP A 29 -15.25 24.88 -7.51
CA ASP A 29 -14.52 24.55 -6.27
C ASP A 29 -15.24 25.07 -5.02
N SER A 30 -15.66 26.34 -5.06
CA SER A 30 -16.38 26.99 -3.97
C SER A 30 -17.71 26.28 -3.70
N PHE A 31 -18.45 25.95 -4.77
CA PHE A 31 -19.71 25.22 -4.66
C PHE A 31 -19.52 23.84 -4.03
N LEU A 32 -18.58 23.02 -4.53
CA LEU A 32 -18.37 21.66 -4.02
C LEU A 32 -17.84 21.66 -2.57
N THR A 33 -16.97 22.63 -2.23
CA THR A 33 -16.48 22.80 -0.85
C THR A 33 -17.58 23.28 0.08
N GLN A 34 -18.52 24.08 -0.40
CA GLN A 34 -19.70 24.46 0.38
C GLN A 34 -20.63 23.26 0.59
N GLN A 35 -20.84 22.44 -0.45
CA GLN A 35 -21.63 21.21 -0.36
C GLN A 35 -21.02 20.21 0.63
N SER A 36 -19.70 20.03 0.66
CA SER A 36 -19.05 19.13 1.63
C SER A 36 -19.25 19.55 3.10
N ARG A 37 -19.55 20.82 3.35
CA ARG A 37 -19.89 21.30 4.70
C ARG A 37 -21.34 21.04 5.07
N PHE A 38 -22.25 21.05 4.10
CA PHE A 38 -23.68 20.81 4.34
C PHE A 38 -24.03 19.31 4.29
N ASP A 39 -23.36 18.55 3.43
CA ASP A 39 -23.54 17.13 3.22
C ASP A 39 -22.17 16.44 3.12
N PRO A 40 -21.48 16.23 4.26
CA PRO A 40 -20.14 15.65 4.30
C PRO A 40 -20.08 14.23 3.75
N GLN A 41 -21.19 13.49 3.86
CA GLN A 41 -21.30 12.12 3.37
C GLN A 41 -21.63 12.04 1.88
N ALA A 42 -21.86 13.19 1.23
CA ALA A 42 -22.35 13.28 -0.14
C ALA A 42 -23.56 12.37 -0.39
N SER A 43 -24.54 12.38 0.53
CA SER A 43 -25.76 11.59 0.41
C SER A 43 -26.65 12.09 -0.73
N ASN A 44 -26.60 13.39 -1.01
CA ASN A 44 -27.35 14.04 -2.07
C ASN A 44 -26.51 14.25 -3.33
N ASP A 45 -27.15 14.08 -4.48
CA ASP A 45 -26.54 14.36 -5.77
C ASP A 45 -26.36 15.88 -5.99
N SER A 46 -25.10 16.33 -5.87
CA SER A 46 -24.71 17.74 -6.00
C SER A 46 -25.00 18.34 -7.38
N PHE A 47 -25.23 17.53 -8.42
CA PHE A 47 -25.53 18.02 -9.75
C PHE A 47 -26.91 18.68 -9.84
N PHE A 48 -27.88 18.24 -9.05
CA PHE A 48 -29.22 18.84 -9.09
C PHE A 48 -29.24 20.26 -8.54
N SER A 49 -28.42 20.53 -7.52
CA SER A 49 -28.23 21.86 -6.92
C SER A 49 -27.21 22.74 -7.69
N LEU A 50 -26.56 22.20 -8.73
CA LEU A 50 -25.54 22.92 -9.49
C LEU A 50 -26.17 24.04 -10.34
N PRO A 51 -25.70 25.31 -10.22
CA PRO A 51 -26.18 26.42 -11.03
C PRO A 51 -26.07 26.20 -12.54
N SER A 52 -27.05 26.71 -13.30
CA SER A 52 -27.13 26.54 -14.75
C SER A 52 -25.89 27.06 -15.50
N HIS A 53 -25.25 28.12 -15.01
CA HIS A 53 -24.02 28.65 -15.61
C HIS A 53 -22.86 27.65 -15.51
N LEU A 54 -22.70 26.95 -14.38
CA LEU A 54 -21.68 25.91 -14.21
C LEU A 54 -21.98 24.67 -15.05
N LYS A 55 -23.27 24.27 -15.16
CA LYS A 55 -23.70 23.20 -16.07
C LYS A 55 -23.34 23.52 -17.53
N ASN A 56 -23.54 24.76 -17.95
CA ASN A 56 -23.15 25.20 -19.30
C ASN A 56 -21.63 25.15 -19.48
N THR A 57 -20.84 25.60 -18.52
CA THR A 57 -19.37 25.49 -18.59
C THR A 57 -18.90 24.04 -18.69
N LEU A 58 -19.49 23.13 -17.91
CA LEU A 58 -19.20 21.69 -17.96
C LEU A 58 -19.55 21.07 -19.32
N SER A 59 -20.49 21.62 -20.07
CA SER A 59 -20.76 21.16 -21.45
C SER A 59 -19.76 21.72 -22.47
N GLN A 60 -19.27 22.96 -22.26
CA GLN A 60 -18.40 23.69 -23.19
C GLN A 60 -16.92 23.31 -23.07
N THR A 61 -16.48 22.81 -21.92
CA THR A 61 -15.11 22.28 -21.74
C THR A 61 -14.79 21.09 -22.64
N SER A 62 -15.82 20.50 -23.30
CA SER A 62 -15.68 19.41 -24.27
C SER A 62 -15.74 19.89 -25.73
N ALA A 63 -14.77 20.71 -26.16
CA ALA A 63 -14.47 20.80 -27.60
C ALA A 63 -13.67 19.56 -28.02
N HIS A 64 -14.33 18.40 -28.06
CA HIS A 64 -13.80 17.12 -28.57
C HIS A 64 -12.41 16.70 -28.03
N PRO A 65 -12.38 16.11 -26.82
CA PRO A 65 -11.86 14.76 -26.75
C PRO A 65 -13.01 13.78 -26.46
N PRO A 66 -12.95 12.54 -26.97
CA PRO A 66 -13.91 11.50 -26.59
C PRO A 66 -13.91 11.30 -25.07
N LEU A 67 -14.95 10.63 -24.56
CA LEU A 67 -14.89 9.91 -23.28
C LEU A 67 -13.67 8.97 -23.32
N THR A 68 -12.48 9.47 -22.96
CA THR A 68 -11.22 8.74 -23.12
C THR A 68 -10.76 8.18 -21.79
N ILE A 69 -10.61 6.86 -21.75
CA ILE A 69 -10.07 6.09 -20.63
C ILE A 69 -8.66 6.58 -20.25
N ALA A 70 -7.88 7.04 -21.24
CA ALA A 70 -6.52 7.53 -21.04
C ALA A 70 -6.40 8.65 -19.99
N ALA A 71 -7.39 9.55 -19.90
CA ALA A 71 -7.39 10.64 -18.94
C ALA A 71 -7.71 10.19 -17.51
N LEU A 72 -8.42 9.07 -17.34
CA LEU A 72 -8.68 8.47 -16.02
C LEU A 72 -7.45 7.70 -15.54
N LEU A 73 -6.80 6.95 -16.44
CA LEU A 73 -5.60 6.18 -16.13
C LEU A 73 -4.33 7.02 -15.98
N SER A 74 -4.37 8.31 -16.32
CA SER A 74 -3.25 9.25 -16.13
C SER A 74 -3.24 9.92 -14.74
N LEU A 75 -4.18 9.58 -13.85
CA LEU A 75 -4.26 10.17 -12.52
C LEU A 75 -3.11 9.69 -11.62
N GLN A 76 -2.55 10.65 -10.88
CA GLN A 76 -1.33 10.46 -10.11
C GLN A 76 -1.38 11.26 -8.80
N VAL A 77 -1.09 10.58 -7.68
CA VAL A 77 -0.96 11.21 -6.36
C VAL A 77 0.46 11.70 -6.16
N SER A 78 0.65 13.02 -6.03
CA SER A 78 1.94 13.58 -5.62
C SER A 78 2.08 13.50 -4.10
N VAL A 79 3.13 12.86 -3.59
CA VAL A 79 3.29 12.63 -2.15
C VAL A 79 4.41 13.53 -1.62
N PRO A 80 4.09 14.54 -0.80
CA PRO A 80 5.08 15.46 -0.25
C PRO A 80 5.86 14.83 0.92
N ILE A 81 7.19 14.79 0.79
CA ILE A 81 8.12 14.39 1.85
C ILE A 81 9.12 15.51 2.09
N THR A 82 9.26 15.91 3.35
CA THR A 82 10.25 16.89 3.79
C THR A 82 11.37 16.18 4.54
N VAL A 83 12.60 16.28 4.03
CA VAL A 83 13.79 15.72 4.66
C VAL A 83 14.57 16.82 5.37
N LYS A 84 14.74 16.67 6.70
CA LYS A 84 15.50 17.57 7.56
C LYS A 84 16.84 16.93 7.87
N LEU A 85 17.92 17.52 7.37
CA LEU A 85 19.29 17.10 7.67
C LEU A 85 19.75 17.79 8.95
N VAL A 86 20.02 17.01 10.01
CA VAL A 86 20.34 17.52 11.35
C VAL A 86 21.77 17.16 11.72
N GLY A 87 22.60 18.18 11.96
CA GLY A 87 23.99 18.00 12.42
C GLY A 87 25.02 18.72 11.54
N SER A 88 26.21 18.96 12.11
CA SER A 88 27.29 19.71 11.46
C SER A 88 28.01 18.94 10.35
N ALA A 89 27.80 17.64 10.25
CA ALA A 89 28.37 16.80 9.20
C ALA A 89 27.76 17.08 7.80
N PHE A 90 26.59 17.72 7.74
CA PHE A 90 25.96 18.10 6.49
C PHE A 90 26.40 19.51 6.08
N SER A 91 27.10 19.63 4.95
CA SER A 91 27.45 20.93 4.35
C SER A 91 26.23 21.64 3.75
N SER A 92 26.38 22.92 3.42
CA SER A 92 25.37 23.72 2.71
C SER A 92 24.97 23.18 1.34
N SER A 93 25.82 22.36 0.70
CA SER A 93 25.50 21.68 -0.56
C SER A 93 24.76 20.35 -0.40
N SER A 94 24.65 19.81 0.82
CA SER A 94 23.99 18.52 1.07
C SER A 94 22.54 18.46 0.59
N PRO A 95 21.70 19.49 0.82
CA PRO A 95 20.30 19.44 0.40
C PRO A 95 20.15 19.31 -1.12
N SER A 96 20.88 20.11 -1.90
CA SER A 96 20.78 20.09 -3.36
C SER A 96 21.30 18.79 -3.96
N ILE A 97 22.39 18.23 -3.41
CA ILE A 97 22.93 16.94 -3.84
C ILE A 97 21.96 15.80 -3.52
N LEU A 98 21.40 15.77 -2.31
CA LEU A 98 20.44 14.75 -1.90
C LEU A 98 19.16 14.82 -2.75
N SER A 99 18.60 16.01 -2.95
CA SER A 99 17.44 16.22 -3.83
C SER A 99 17.73 15.74 -5.26
N SER A 100 18.93 15.97 -5.78
CA SER A 100 19.33 15.48 -7.11
C SER A 100 19.36 13.96 -7.18
N PHE A 101 19.85 13.28 -6.14
CA PHE A 101 19.84 11.81 -6.10
C PHE A 101 18.43 11.24 -5.96
N ILE A 102 17.59 11.83 -5.11
CA ILE A 102 16.18 11.42 -4.97
C ILE A 102 15.43 11.61 -6.29
N ALA A 103 15.62 12.74 -6.97
CA ALA A 103 14.98 12.99 -8.27
C ALA A 103 15.48 12.07 -9.39
N SER A 104 16.68 11.49 -9.24
CA SER A 104 17.27 10.58 -10.23
C SER A 104 16.82 9.13 -10.04
N SER A 105 16.22 8.76 -8.90
CA SER A 105 15.63 7.45 -8.71
C SER A 105 14.27 7.35 -9.43
N VAL A 106 13.75 6.13 -9.62
CA VAL A 106 12.40 5.94 -10.17
C VAL A 106 11.43 6.52 -9.15
N SER A 107 10.91 7.72 -9.41
CA SER A 107 10.08 8.46 -8.46
C SER A 107 8.58 8.27 -8.69
N PHE A 108 8.19 7.36 -9.59
CA PHE A 108 6.81 7.12 -10.03
C PHE A 108 6.52 5.64 -10.22
N ASP A 109 5.42 5.16 -9.66
CA ASP A 109 4.89 3.80 -9.89
C ASP A 109 3.37 3.74 -9.62
N HIS A 110 2.76 2.59 -9.89
CA HIS A 110 1.38 2.30 -9.48
C HIS A 110 1.32 1.84 -8.02
N TYR A 111 0.19 2.10 -7.36
CA TYR A 111 -0.05 1.46 -6.07
C TYR A 111 -0.18 -0.06 -6.25
N HIS A 112 0.54 -0.82 -5.43
CA HIS A 112 0.60 -2.28 -5.55
C HIS A 112 -0.26 -3.01 -4.52
N VAL A 113 -0.68 -4.23 -4.89
CA VAL A 113 -1.45 -5.14 -4.03
C VAL A 113 -0.74 -6.48 -3.92
N ILE A 114 -0.45 -6.95 -2.70
CA ILE A 114 0.25 -8.22 -2.46
C ILE A 114 -0.67 -9.42 -2.72
N SER A 115 -1.92 -9.38 -2.26
CA SER A 115 -2.91 -10.45 -2.48
C SER A 115 -4.20 -9.88 -3.06
N PRO A 116 -4.30 -9.76 -4.40
CA PRO A 116 -5.52 -9.34 -5.07
C PRO A 116 -6.64 -10.38 -4.93
N LEU A 117 -7.89 -9.94 -5.13
CA LEU A 117 -9.09 -10.77 -4.94
C LEU A 117 -9.50 -11.59 -6.18
N THR A 118 -8.91 -11.32 -7.34
CA THR A 118 -9.34 -11.87 -8.63
C THR A 118 -8.59 -13.15 -9.03
N ALA A 119 -9.24 -13.99 -9.85
CA ALA A 119 -8.65 -15.21 -10.42
C ALA A 119 -7.51 -14.93 -11.42
N HIS A 120 -7.51 -13.74 -12.03
CA HIS A 120 -6.40 -13.19 -12.80
C HIS A 120 -5.82 -11.99 -12.04
N PRO A 121 -4.82 -12.22 -11.18
CA PRO A 121 -4.35 -11.22 -10.23
C PRO A 121 -3.51 -10.14 -10.92
N THR A 122 -4.01 -8.91 -10.96
CA THR A 122 -3.18 -7.73 -11.22
C THR A 122 -2.66 -7.21 -9.89
N HIS A 123 -1.33 -7.19 -9.72
CA HIS A 123 -0.68 -6.69 -8.50
C HIS A 123 -0.52 -5.16 -8.47
N HIS A 124 -1.34 -4.43 -9.24
CA HIS A 124 -1.34 -2.97 -9.30
C HIS A 124 -2.78 -2.45 -9.40
N LEU A 125 -3.01 -1.28 -8.81
CA LEU A 125 -4.20 -0.47 -8.98
C LEU A 125 -4.00 0.50 -10.15
N ALA A 126 -5.08 1.04 -10.71
CA ALA A 126 -5.00 2.00 -11.82
C ALA A 126 -4.39 3.35 -11.42
N LEU A 127 -4.50 3.75 -10.15
CA LEU A 127 -3.91 5.01 -9.67
C LEU A 127 -2.41 4.87 -9.49
N SER A 128 -1.69 5.89 -9.92
CA SER A 128 -0.24 6.02 -9.75
C SER A 128 0.14 7.02 -8.67
N HIS A 129 1.39 6.98 -8.22
CA HIS A 129 1.93 7.89 -7.23
C HIS A 129 3.31 8.41 -7.66
N SER A 130 3.69 9.58 -7.14
CA SER A 130 5.07 10.07 -7.22
C SER A 130 5.58 10.73 -5.97
N LEU A 131 6.89 10.66 -5.77
CA LEU A 131 7.58 11.32 -4.68
C LEU A 131 7.87 12.79 -5.03
N HIS A 132 7.39 13.71 -4.20
CA HIS A 132 7.79 15.12 -4.20
C HIS A 132 8.59 15.41 -2.93
N SER A 133 9.92 15.52 -3.05
CA SER A 133 10.80 15.71 -1.89
C SER A 133 11.32 17.14 -1.77
N GLU A 134 11.20 17.72 -0.58
CA GLU A 134 11.90 18.94 -0.19
C GLU A 134 13.00 18.59 0.83
N VAL A 135 14.23 19.02 0.59
CA VAL A 135 15.36 18.75 1.48
C VAL A 135 15.88 20.07 2.05
N SER A 136 16.04 20.14 3.37
CA SER A 136 16.56 21.33 4.04
C SER A 136 17.51 20.97 5.20
N LEU A 137 18.36 21.92 5.58
CA LEU A 137 19.17 21.83 6.79
C LEU A 137 18.35 22.30 7.99
N ALA A 138 18.39 21.54 9.08
CA ALA A 138 17.78 21.96 10.33
C ALA A 138 18.63 23.03 11.05
N PRO A 139 18.02 23.85 11.93
CA PRO A 139 18.76 24.84 12.72
C PRO A 139 19.85 24.19 13.58
N ALA A 140 21.00 24.85 13.71
CA ALA A 140 22.11 24.37 14.54
C ALA A 140 21.72 24.18 16.02
N SER A 141 20.74 24.95 16.51
CA SER A 141 20.20 24.82 17.87
C SER A 141 19.52 23.48 18.13
N LEU A 142 18.85 22.90 17.12
CA LEU A 142 18.26 21.57 17.24
C LEU A 142 19.34 20.50 17.39
N ALA A 143 20.38 20.57 16.54
CA ALA A 143 21.50 19.65 16.59
C ALA A 143 22.29 19.74 17.92
N SER A 144 22.50 20.95 18.46
CA SER A 144 23.17 21.12 19.75
C SER A 144 22.36 20.55 20.90
N HIS A 145 21.05 20.80 20.94
CA HIS A 145 20.16 20.28 21.98
C HIS A 145 20.09 18.74 21.95
N LEU A 146 19.96 18.15 20.76
CA LEU A 146 19.99 16.69 20.59
C LEU A 146 21.34 16.09 21.02
N SER A 147 22.46 16.71 20.63
CA SER A 147 23.80 16.25 21.00
C SER A 147 24.04 16.30 22.51
N GLU A 148 23.57 17.36 23.19
CA GLU A 148 23.67 17.52 24.64
C GLU A 148 22.82 16.49 25.39
N SER A 149 21.56 16.30 24.96
CA SER A 149 20.67 15.29 25.52
C SER A 149 21.28 13.89 25.38
N LEU A 150 21.78 13.54 24.20
CA LEU A 150 22.43 12.26 23.92
C LEU A 150 23.67 12.04 24.81
N LYS A 151 24.56 13.02 24.90
CA LYS A 151 25.77 12.94 25.75
C LYS A 151 25.41 12.74 27.22
N THR A 152 24.39 13.44 27.69
CA THR A 152 23.90 13.33 29.07
C THR A 152 23.39 11.92 29.37
N GLN A 153 22.57 11.36 28.47
CA GLN A 153 22.04 9.99 28.59
C GLN A 153 23.15 8.92 28.49
N LEU A 154 24.14 9.11 27.62
CA LEU A 154 25.28 8.20 27.50
C LEU A 154 26.19 8.22 28.73
N ALA A 155 26.34 9.38 29.37
CA ALA A 155 27.13 9.53 30.57
C ALA A 155 26.44 8.89 31.79
N SER A 156 25.11 8.96 31.87
CA SER A 156 24.33 8.34 32.95
C SER A 156 24.14 6.83 32.79
N THR A 157 24.22 6.31 31.57
CA THR A 157 23.97 4.90 31.28
C THR A 157 25.25 4.06 31.46
N PRO A 158 25.26 3.04 32.34
CA PRO A 158 26.41 2.16 32.50
C PRO A 158 26.65 1.33 31.23
N SER A 159 27.91 1.05 30.93
CA SER A 159 28.24 0.17 29.81
C SER A 159 27.78 -1.25 30.12
N SER A 160 27.11 -1.89 29.16
CA SER A 160 26.74 -3.31 29.27
C SER A 160 27.94 -4.19 28.97
N PHE A 161 28.21 -5.18 29.83
CA PHE A 161 29.20 -6.23 29.55
C PHE A 161 28.71 -7.23 28.50
N ARG A 162 27.40 -7.29 28.26
CA ARG A 162 26.76 -8.33 27.43
C ARG A 162 26.45 -7.87 26.01
N SER A 163 26.46 -6.56 25.74
CA SER A 163 26.14 -6.00 24.42
C SER A 163 27.19 -4.98 24.02
N HIS A 164 27.59 -5.01 22.75
CA HIS A 164 28.50 -4.00 22.19
C HIS A 164 27.86 -2.61 22.13
N LEU A 165 26.52 -2.54 22.07
CA LEU A 165 25.77 -1.30 22.04
C LEU A 165 25.22 -0.96 23.42
N THR A 166 25.31 0.32 23.80
CA THR A 166 24.64 0.90 24.96
C THR A 166 23.17 1.14 24.61
N SER A 167 22.24 0.63 25.44
CA SER A 167 20.80 0.78 25.23
C SER A 167 20.32 2.12 25.78
N LEU A 168 19.79 3.00 24.92
CA LEU A 168 19.23 4.29 25.33
C LEU A 168 17.71 4.33 25.09
N PRO A 169 16.91 4.96 25.96
CA PRO A 169 15.49 5.15 25.68
C PRO A 169 15.28 6.10 24.49
N TYR A 170 14.48 5.71 23.50
CA TYR A 170 14.18 6.54 22.32
C TYR A 170 13.48 7.86 22.67
N THR A 171 12.73 7.88 23.79
CA THR A 171 11.86 8.99 24.20
C THR A 171 12.62 10.30 24.40
N ALA A 172 13.88 10.25 24.85
CA ALA A 172 14.70 11.44 25.08
C ALA A 172 14.98 12.23 23.79
N ILE A 173 15.11 11.52 22.66
CA ILE A 173 15.34 12.13 21.34
C ILE A 173 14.01 12.46 20.66
N ASP A 174 13.04 11.54 20.76
CA ASP A 174 11.71 11.72 20.19
C ASP A 174 11.00 12.95 20.73
N GLN A 175 11.08 13.24 22.03
CA GLN A 175 10.48 14.44 22.62
C GLN A 175 11.00 15.75 22.01
N ILE A 176 12.31 15.83 21.74
CA ILE A 176 12.93 17.03 21.16
C ILE A 176 12.50 17.18 19.69
N ILE A 177 12.50 16.10 18.93
CA ILE A 177 12.11 16.10 17.51
C ILE A 177 10.62 16.39 17.35
N ARG A 178 9.78 15.82 18.22
CA ARG A 178 8.35 16.11 18.26
C ARG A 178 8.07 17.59 18.49
N GLN A 179 8.76 18.21 19.44
CA GLN A 179 8.61 19.65 19.71
C GLN A 179 9.02 20.51 18.51
N ASP A 180 10.08 20.12 17.79
CA ASP A 180 10.50 20.79 16.55
C ASP A 180 9.45 20.63 15.45
N PHE A 181 8.95 19.42 15.23
CA PHE A 181 7.88 19.12 14.29
C PHE A 181 6.60 19.92 14.59
N GLU A 182 6.15 19.95 15.84
CA GLU A 182 4.97 20.73 16.25
C GLU A 182 5.17 22.24 16.05
N LYS A 183 6.40 22.74 16.22
CA LYS A 183 6.75 24.15 16.01
C LYS A 183 6.68 24.56 14.54
N GLU A 184 7.02 23.66 13.61
CA GLU A 184 6.91 23.94 12.17
C GLU A 184 5.47 24.09 11.69
N LYS A 185 4.47 23.68 12.51
CA LYS A 185 3.04 23.64 12.14
C LYS A 185 2.81 23.04 10.75
N PRO A 186 3.34 21.84 10.49
CA PRO A 186 3.24 21.21 9.18
C PRO A 186 1.77 21.00 8.84
N THR A 187 1.32 21.62 7.75
CA THR A 187 -0.07 21.47 7.29
C THR A 187 -0.23 20.19 6.49
N ASN A 188 0.74 19.84 5.64
CA ASN A 188 0.67 18.71 4.71
C ASN A 188 2.05 18.05 4.54
N GLY A 189 2.11 16.71 4.54
CA GLY A 189 3.32 15.95 4.22
C GLY A 189 3.93 15.14 5.36
N ILE A 190 4.95 14.36 5.02
CA ILE A 190 5.70 13.49 5.95
C ILE A 190 7.09 14.05 6.16
N TYR A 191 7.54 14.11 7.41
CA TYR A 191 8.82 14.68 7.81
C TYR A 191 9.82 13.58 8.18
N ILE A 192 10.99 13.60 7.56
CA ILE A 192 12.08 12.66 7.81
C ILE A 192 13.27 13.43 8.38
N TYR A 193 13.54 13.24 9.66
CA TYR A 193 14.72 13.80 10.32
C TYR A 193 15.89 12.82 10.21
N ILE A 194 16.95 13.22 9.51
CA ILE A 194 18.18 12.42 9.41
C ILE A 194 19.24 13.05 10.31
N LEU A 195 19.60 12.35 11.38
CA LEU A 195 20.51 12.83 12.41
C LEU A 195 21.93 12.34 12.15
N ASN A 196 22.88 13.27 12.21
CA ASN A 196 24.31 12.98 12.29
C ASN A 196 24.95 13.93 13.30
N LEU A 197 24.88 13.56 14.58
CA LEU A 197 25.26 14.40 15.72
C LEU A 197 26.77 14.33 16.06
N GLY A 198 27.56 13.70 15.20
CA GLY A 198 28.99 13.49 15.39
C GLY A 198 29.34 12.32 16.33
N PRO A 199 30.64 12.05 16.53
CA PRO A 199 31.11 10.91 17.30
C PRO A 199 30.73 11.01 18.78
N GLN A 200 30.38 9.87 19.37
CA GLN A 200 30.00 9.73 20.77
C GLN A 200 31.02 8.94 21.58
N SER A 201 30.96 9.06 22.91
CA SER A 201 31.91 8.41 23.83
C SER A 201 31.80 6.88 23.84
N LYS A 202 30.62 6.34 23.51
CA LYS A 202 30.33 4.91 23.45
C LYS A 202 29.38 4.63 22.28
N PRO A 203 29.47 3.44 21.64
CA PRO A 203 28.47 3.00 20.68
C PRO A 203 27.13 2.75 21.37
N TYR A 204 26.03 3.08 20.70
CA TYR A 204 24.69 3.09 21.27
C TYR A 204 23.61 2.77 20.24
N ALA A 205 22.45 2.36 20.73
CA ALA A 205 21.22 2.22 19.95
C ALA A 205 20.00 2.37 20.86
N TYR A 206 18.84 2.61 20.28
CA TYR A 206 17.62 2.94 20.99
C TYR A 206 16.81 1.71 21.37
N SER A 207 16.38 1.65 22.63
CA SER A 207 15.37 0.72 23.14
C SER A 207 14.00 1.35 23.05
N TYR A 208 13.00 0.55 22.67
CA TYR A 208 11.61 0.96 22.48
C TYR A 208 10.68 0.57 23.63
N THR A 209 11.10 -0.37 24.49
CA THR A 209 10.30 -0.89 25.61
C THR A 209 11.06 -0.79 26.93
N HIS A 210 10.32 -0.64 28.04
CA HIS A 210 10.88 -0.59 29.39
C HIS A 210 11.30 -1.97 29.90
N GLY A 211 12.37 -2.03 30.72
CA GLY A 211 12.87 -3.24 31.34
C GLY A 211 14.21 -3.72 30.77
N ASP A 212 14.95 -4.47 31.56
CA ASP A 212 16.32 -4.89 31.25
C ASP A 212 16.36 -6.13 30.33
N GLN A 213 17.39 -6.19 29.49
CA GLN A 213 17.68 -7.38 28.71
C GLN A 213 18.19 -8.51 29.61
N SER A 214 17.71 -9.73 29.39
CA SER A 214 18.17 -10.93 30.10
C SER A 214 18.54 -12.04 29.10
N PRO A 215 19.23 -13.12 29.51
CA PRO A 215 19.44 -14.27 28.63
C PRO A 215 18.15 -14.91 28.11
N ALA A 216 17.03 -14.73 28.83
CA ALA A 216 15.71 -15.24 28.46
C ALA A 216 14.84 -14.20 27.74
N VAL A 217 15.29 -12.94 27.62
CA VAL A 217 14.52 -11.84 26.99
C VAL A 217 15.47 -10.97 26.18
N THR A 218 15.39 -11.12 24.85
CA THR A 218 16.16 -10.32 23.90
C THR A 218 15.34 -9.12 23.44
N LYS A 219 15.84 -7.91 23.69
CA LYS A 219 15.25 -6.69 23.14
C LYS A 219 16.05 -6.19 21.95
N CYS A 220 15.37 -5.97 20.84
CA CYS A 220 15.99 -5.42 19.65
C CYS A 220 16.11 -3.91 19.78
N LEU A 221 17.36 -3.44 19.96
CA LEU A 221 17.71 -2.03 19.85
C LEU A 221 17.67 -1.60 18.39
N GLY A 222 17.37 -0.33 18.10
CA GLY A 222 17.41 0.24 16.75
C GLY A 222 17.85 1.69 16.63
N THR A 223 17.78 2.21 15.41
CA THR A 223 18.33 3.52 15.02
C THR A 223 17.27 4.48 14.49
N ILE A 224 16.02 4.00 14.43
CA ILE A 224 14.90 4.74 13.86
C ILE A 224 13.73 4.80 14.84
N TRP A 225 12.87 5.80 14.68
CA TRP A 225 11.58 5.86 15.34
C TRP A 225 10.53 6.45 14.41
N THR A 226 9.32 5.92 14.50
CA THR A 226 8.16 6.39 13.75
C THR A 226 7.17 7.03 14.72
N GLY A 227 6.94 8.33 14.55
CA GLY A 227 6.04 9.10 15.41
C GLY A 227 4.58 8.65 15.32
N LYS A 228 3.77 9.10 16.26
CA LYS A 228 2.30 9.00 16.16
C LYS A 228 1.74 9.96 15.10
N ASP A 229 2.39 11.10 14.93
CA ASP A 229 2.18 12.08 13.88
C ASP A 229 3.13 11.82 12.70
N ARG A 230 2.95 12.53 11.59
CA ARG A 230 3.66 12.31 10.30
C ARG A 230 5.13 12.75 10.30
N TYR A 231 5.89 12.32 11.30
CA TYR A 231 7.33 12.46 11.35
C TYR A 231 8.01 11.14 11.71
N ILE A 232 9.24 10.99 11.22
CA ILE A 232 10.16 9.93 11.61
C ILE A 232 11.53 10.54 11.87
N TRP A 233 12.34 9.86 12.66
CA TRP A 233 13.76 10.19 12.76
C TRP A 233 14.63 8.97 12.59
N ILE A 234 15.80 9.20 12.01
CA ILE A 234 16.81 8.20 11.68
C ILE A 234 18.13 8.74 12.21
N ASP A 235 18.70 8.06 13.20
CA ASP A 235 20.00 8.40 13.75
C ASP A 235 21.09 7.57 13.08
N LEU A 236 21.88 8.21 12.22
CA LEU A 236 22.98 7.54 11.51
C LEU A 236 24.17 7.25 12.43
N GLY A 237 24.27 7.92 13.58
CA GLY A 237 25.32 7.70 14.57
C GLY A 237 25.02 6.54 15.51
N ALA A 238 23.76 6.13 15.62
CA ALA A 238 23.36 4.93 16.37
C ALA A 238 23.70 3.65 15.58
N GLY A 239 24.11 2.59 16.28
CA GLY A 239 24.49 1.31 15.69
C GLY A 239 26.02 1.04 15.67
N PRO A 240 26.51 0.16 14.77
CA PRO A 240 25.74 -0.56 13.75
C PRO A 240 24.80 -1.60 14.37
N VAL A 241 23.54 -1.59 13.94
CA VAL A 241 22.52 -2.58 14.32
C VAL A 241 22.45 -3.70 13.28
N GLU A 242 21.85 -4.81 13.66
CA GLU A 242 21.70 -5.99 12.81
C GLU A 242 20.34 -6.63 13.07
N TYR A 243 19.61 -6.95 12.01
CA TYR A 243 18.32 -7.65 12.10
C TYR A 243 18.21 -8.64 10.96
N GLY A 244 17.62 -9.79 11.23
CA GLY A 244 17.20 -10.69 10.17
C GLY A 244 17.13 -12.14 10.61
N PRO A 245 16.95 -13.05 9.65
CA PRO A 245 17.03 -14.47 9.91
C PRO A 245 18.41 -14.84 10.44
N ALA A 246 18.47 -15.71 11.46
CA ALA A 246 19.71 -16.13 12.10
C ALA A 246 20.50 -17.16 11.26
N LEU A 247 19.82 -17.95 10.43
CA LEU A 247 20.43 -19.02 9.64
C LEU A 247 20.26 -18.82 8.13
N TYR A 248 19.03 -18.66 7.67
CA TYR A 248 18.70 -18.50 6.26
C TYR A 248 17.40 -17.70 6.09
N GLY A 249 17.32 -16.92 5.01
CA GLY A 249 16.13 -16.15 4.64
C GLY A 249 16.48 -14.80 4.05
N ASP A 250 15.45 -14.10 3.57
CA ASP A 250 15.59 -12.79 2.95
C ASP A 250 15.47 -11.65 3.98
N GLY A 251 15.84 -10.44 3.56
CA GLY A 251 15.67 -9.23 4.36
C GLY A 251 16.70 -9.01 5.46
N LEU A 252 17.76 -9.83 5.52
CA LEU A 252 18.87 -9.62 6.46
C LEU A 252 19.45 -8.21 6.28
N MET A 253 19.46 -7.47 7.39
CA MET A 253 20.17 -6.20 7.53
C MET A 253 21.50 -6.49 8.24
N PRO A 254 22.61 -6.64 7.50
CA PRO A 254 23.87 -7.10 8.06
C PRO A 254 24.57 -6.01 8.87
N ARG A 255 25.45 -6.42 9.80
CA ARG A 255 26.46 -5.52 10.37
C ARG A 255 27.43 -5.09 9.26
N GLY A 256 27.47 -3.79 8.93
CA GLY A 256 28.55 -3.23 8.11
C GLY A 256 28.10 -2.30 6.98
N GLU A 257 29.01 -2.06 6.04
CA GLU A 257 28.98 -0.94 5.07
C GLU A 257 27.91 -0.99 3.98
N PHE A 258 27.28 -2.15 3.81
CA PHE A 258 26.43 -2.43 2.65
C PHE A 258 24.99 -1.94 2.82
N HIS A 259 24.57 -1.61 4.04
CA HIS A 259 23.23 -1.08 4.31
C HIS A 259 23.27 0.44 4.56
N PRO A 260 22.33 1.24 4.00
CA PRO A 260 22.31 2.69 4.20
C PRO A 260 22.32 3.14 5.66
N LEU A 261 21.63 2.42 6.55
CA LEU A 261 21.62 2.72 8.00
C LEU A 261 22.98 2.53 8.67
N ALA A 262 23.86 1.71 8.10
CA ALA A 262 25.19 1.44 8.62
C ALA A 262 26.29 2.17 7.83
N SER A 263 25.91 3.09 6.94
CA SER A 263 26.84 3.77 6.02
C SER A 263 27.94 4.57 6.73
N ILE A 264 27.68 5.07 7.96
CA ILE A 264 28.65 5.83 8.76
C ILE A 264 29.56 4.93 9.62
N HIS A 265 29.17 3.68 9.87
CA HIS A 265 29.87 2.76 10.78
C HIS A 265 31.02 1.99 10.13
N GLY A 266 31.23 2.17 8.82
CA GLY A 266 32.34 1.54 8.12
C GLY A 266 33.40 2.54 7.64
N ARG A 267 34.07 2.21 6.54
CA ARG A 267 35.12 3.03 5.94
C ARG A 267 34.59 4.43 5.64
N PRO A 268 35.38 5.49 5.92
CA PRO A 268 35.01 6.85 5.58
C PRO A 268 34.62 6.97 4.10
N LYS A 269 33.35 7.30 3.86
CA LYS A 269 32.81 7.55 2.53
C LYS A 269 32.93 9.03 2.18
N SER A 270 33.02 9.33 0.89
CA SER A 270 32.83 10.70 0.43
C SER A 270 31.41 11.17 0.78
N GLN A 271 31.24 12.48 1.01
CA GLN A 271 29.92 13.04 1.30
C GLN A 271 28.90 12.69 0.21
N LYS A 272 29.32 12.69 -1.07
CA LYS A 272 28.48 12.31 -2.19
C LYS A 272 28.02 10.85 -2.13
N SER A 273 28.89 9.93 -1.74
CA SER A 273 28.53 8.51 -1.56
C SER A 273 27.57 8.32 -0.39
N MET A 274 27.81 8.99 0.75
CA MET A 274 26.90 8.97 1.90
C MET A 274 25.51 9.50 1.51
N LEU A 275 25.43 10.62 0.79
CA LEU A 275 24.16 11.19 0.34
C LEU A 275 23.43 10.29 -0.67
N SER A 276 24.15 9.49 -1.47
CA SER A 276 23.53 8.49 -2.35
C SER A 276 22.87 7.37 -1.54
N ASP A 277 23.52 6.90 -0.47
CA ASP A 277 22.94 5.90 0.44
C ASP A 277 21.70 6.46 1.14
N LEU A 278 21.76 7.74 1.58
CA LEU A 278 20.60 8.42 2.19
C LEU A 278 19.44 8.60 1.20
N ALA A 279 19.71 8.84 -0.08
CA ALA A 279 18.66 8.88 -1.10
C ALA A 279 17.94 7.53 -1.21
N SER A 280 18.69 6.41 -1.16
CA SER A 280 18.10 5.06 -1.11
C SER A 280 17.26 4.84 0.15
N LEU A 281 17.70 5.37 1.29
CA LEU A 281 16.97 5.26 2.55
C LEU A 281 15.67 6.08 2.54
N VAL A 282 15.71 7.31 2.01
CA VAL A 282 14.52 8.15 1.82
C VAL A 282 13.55 7.50 0.83
N TRP A 283 14.07 6.87 -0.23
CA TRP A 283 13.25 6.10 -1.17
C TRP A 283 12.57 4.89 -0.51
N SER A 284 13.31 4.11 0.29
CA SER A 284 12.73 2.99 1.05
C SER A 284 11.67 3.48 2.06
N ALA A 285 11.94 4.59 2.75
CA ALA A 285 10.98 5.25 3.65
C ALA A 285 9.71 5.67 2.90
N TYR A 286 9.84 6.26 1.71
CA TYR A 286 8.70 6.60 0.87
C TYR A 286 7.84 5.37 0.54
N GLN A 287 8.47 4.29 0.06
CA GLN A 287 7.76 3.07 -0.34
C GLN A 287 7.05 2.38 0.82
N VAL A 288 7.64 2.35 2.01
CA VAL A 288 7.10 1.60 3.16
C VAL A 288 6.18 2.44 4.04
N LEU A 289 6.46 3.74 4.17
CA LEU A 289 5.79 4.59 5.17
C LEU A 289 4.72 5.50 4.55
N ALA A 290 4.93 5.98 3.32
CA ALA A 290 4.02 6.91 2.67
C ALA A 290 3.10 6.21 1.66
N VAL A 291 3.65 5.29 0.86
CA VAL A 291 2.93 4.51 -0.15
C VAL A 291 3.09 2.99 -0.01
N PRO A 292 2.99 2.38 1.20
CA PRO A 292 3.05 0.92 1.34
C PRO A 292 2.07 0.21 0.42
N SER A 293 2.50 -0.93 -0.11
CA SER A 293 1.61 -1.84 -0.83
C SER A 293 0.39 -2.21 0.01
N LEU A 294 -0.74 -2.44 -0.63
CA LEU A 294 -1.92 -2.99 0.02
C LEU A 294 -1.70 -4.48 0.26
N ARG A 295 -1.98 -4.96 1.47
CA ARG A 295 -2.01 -6.40 1.76
C ARG A 295 -3.10 -7.09 0.93
N ILE A 296 -4.29 -6.49 0.93
CA ILE A 296 -5.50 -6.86 0.17
C ILE A 296 -6.26 -5.58 -0.20
N PRO A 297 -7.09 -5.58 -1.26
CA PRO A 297 -8.09 -4.54 -1.50
C PRO A 297 -9.14 -4.53 -0.39
N VAL A 298 -9.61 -3.34 0.01
CA VAL A 298 -10.55 -3.15 1.11
C VAL A 298 -11.70 -2.24 0.67
N PRO A 299 -12.90 -2.76 0.39
CA PRO A 299 -14.07 -1.93 0.14
C PRO A 299 -14.42 -1.06 1.35
N PHE A 300 -15.05 0.07 1.08
CA PHE A 300 -15.61 0.93 2.11
C PHE A 300 -16.89 0.31 2.68
N GLU A 301 -17.00 0.24 4.00
CA GLU A 301 -18.17 -0.26 4.75
C GLU A 301 -18.38 0.63 5.98
N ASP A 302 -19.63 1.00 6.30
CA ASP A 302 -19.92 1.90 7.43
C ASP A 302 -19.78 1.21 8.80
N SER A 303 -20.00 -0.11 8.86
CA SER A 303 -19.86 -0.89 10.09
C SER A 303 -18.71 -1.89 9.98
N LEU A 304 -17.73 -1.75 10.87
CA LEU A 304 -16.58 -2.63 10.99
C LEU A 304 -16.69 -3.43 12.30
N ILE A 305 -16.65 -4.76 12.19
CA ILE A 305 -16.84 -5.65 13.34
C ILE A 305 -15.69 -6.64 13.42
N VAL A 306 -14.96 -6.61 14.53
CA VAL A 306 -13.95 -7.63 14.85
C VAL A 306 -14.55 -8.64 15.82
N GLN A 307 -14.49 -9.92 15.47
CA GLN A 307 -15.07 -10.98 16.29
C GLN A 307 -13.99 -11.88 16.87
N PHE A 308 -13.70 -11.71 18.15
CA PHE A 308 -12.83 -12.62 18.86
C PHE A 308 -13.56 -13.91 19.16
N ILE A 309 -13.03 -15.00 18.62
CA ILE A 309 -13.51 -16.36 18.84
C ILE A 309 -12.41 -17.07 19.63
N HIS A 310 -12.55 -17.06 20.95
CA HIS A 310 -11.58 -17.68 21.86
C HIS A 310 -11.92 -19.15 22.05
N ILE A 311 -11.08 -20.01 21.45
CA ILE A 311 -11.18 -21.46 21.58
C ILE A 311 -10.29 -21.86 22.74
N ASN A 312 -10.90 -22.07 23.91
CA ASN A 312 -10.17 -22.36 25.13
C ASN A 312 -9.95 -23.87 25.33
N GLY A 313 -8.84 -24.20 25.99
CA GLY A 313 -8.57 -25.56 26.46
C GLY A 313 -9.46 -25.98 27.63
N SER A 314 -9.02 -27.00 28.39
CA SER A 314 -9.79 -27.53 29.52
C SER A 314 -10.13 -26.45 30.56
N PRO A 315 -11.38 -26.38 31.07
CA PRO A 315 -11.81 -25.39 32.06
C PRO A 315 -11.10 -25.55 33.41
N GLU A 316 -10.46 -26.70 33.66
CA GLU A 316 -9.70 -26.99 34.89
C GLU A 316 -8.33 -26.28 34.93
N ASN A 317 -7.79 -25.87 33.78
CA ASN A 317 -6.47 -25.25 33.64
C ASN A 317 -6.57 -23.81 33.09
N LYS A 318 -7.51 -23.01 33.61
CA LYS A 318 -7.60 -21.60 33.22
C LYS A 318 -6.35 -20.84 33.66
N ASP A 319 -5.65 -20.29 32.67
CA ASP A 319 -4.52 -19.40 32.86
C ASP A 319 -4.94 -18.18 33.70
N SER A 320 -4.22 -17.91 34.80
CA SER A 320 -4.56 -16.84 35.75
C SER A 320 -4.34 -15.44 35.17
N THR A 321 -3.47 -15.28 34.17
CA THR A 321 -3.20 -14.00 33.50
C THR A 321 -4.09 -13.79 32.28
N GLY A 322 -4.45 -14.87 31.56
CA GLY A 322 -5.36 -14.81 30.41
C GLY A 322 -4.85 -13.96 29.25
N LEU A 323 -5.71 -13.73 28.25
CA LEU A 323 -5.45 -12.79 27.14
C LEU A 323 -6.10 -11.44 27.46
N ASP A 324 -5.34 -10.35 27.32
CA ASP A 324 -5.88 -9.01 27.55
C ASP A 324 -6.57 -8.46 26.29
N TRP A 325 -7.80 -8.94 26.06
CA TRP A 325 -8.66 -8.47 24.98
C TRP A 325 -8.86 -6.95 25.03
N LYS A 326 -8.95 -6.37 26.23
CA LYS A 326 -9.15 -4.92 26.39
C LYS A 326 -7.95 -4.13 25.90
N SER A 327 -6.73 -4.62 26.11
CA SER A 327 -5.51 -3.99 25.56
C SER A 327 -5.53 -3.94 24.03
N ILE A 328 -5.93 -5.04 23.38
CA ILE A 328 -6.07 -5.11 21.92
C ILE A 328 -7.16 -4.15 21.44
N GLU A 329 -8.35 -4.22 22.03
CA GLU A 329 -9.49 -3.35 21.67
C GLU A 329 -9.13 -1.87 21.85
N LYS A 330 -8.54 -1.53 23.00
CA LYS A 330 -8.12 -0.16 23.32
C LYS A 330 -7.17 0.41 22.28
N THR A 331 -6.22 -0.39 21.78
CA THR A 331 -5.28 0.04 20.74
C THR A 331 -5.99 0.57 19.49
N PHE A 332 -7.12 -0.01 19.11
CA PHE A 332 -7.91 0.43 17.97
C PHE A 332 -8.94 1.51 18.34
N VAL A 333 -9.61 1.37 19.49
CA VAL A 333 -10.65 2.31 19.94
C VAL A 333 -10.06 3.69 20.23
N ASP A 334 -8.89 3.77 20.85
CA ASP A 334 -8.21 5.05 21.11
C ASP A 334 -7.92 5.78 19.78
N GLU A 335 -7.35 5.09 18.80
CA GLU A 335 -7.03 5.68 17.50
C GLU A 335 -8.28 5.94 16.63
N ALA A 336 -9.38 5.23 16.85
CA ALA A 336 -10.68 5.53 16.25
C ALA A 336 -11.29 6.81 16.82
N ASN A 337 -11.25 6.98 18.15
CA ASN A 337 -11.73 8.19 18.84
C ASN A 337 -10.93 9.44 18.46
N ASP A 338 -9.62 9.28 18.26
CA ASP A 338 -8.72 10.34 17.80
C ASP A 338 -8.85 10.64 16.28
N LYS A 339 -9.82 10.04 15.58
CA LYS A 339 -10.03 10.15 14.12
C LYS A 339 -8.79 9.77 13.30
N GLY A 340 -7.98 8.86 13.82
CA GLY A 340 -6.75 8.39 13.20
C GLY A 340 -6.95 7.16 12.31
N LEU A 341 -7.90 6.28 12.64
CA LEU A 341 -8.05 4.98 11.98
C LEU A 341 -9.27 4.87 11.06
N LEU A 342 -10.42 5.37 11.52
CA LEU A 342 -11.69 5.30 10.81
C LEU A 342 -11.80 6.43 9.77
N LEU A 343 -12.63 6.21 8.75
CA LEU A 343 -12.85 7.15 7.66
C LEU A 343 -14.34 7.53 7.59
N GLY A 344 -14.65 8.82 7.61
CA GLY A 344 -16.03 9.31 7.62
C GLY A 344 -16.81 8.85 8.85
N ASP A 345 -18.03 8.37 8.64
CA ASP A 345 -18.94 7.95 9.72
C ASP A 345 -18.79 6.46 10.08
N GLN A 346 -17.66 5.85 9.74
CA GLN A 346 -17.38 4.46 10.08
C GLN A 346 -17.48 4.22 11.58
N SER A 347 -18.04 3.06 11.94
CA SER A 347 -18.12 2.57 13.31
C SER A 347 -17.28 1.30 13.47
N LEU A 348 -16.58 1.18 14.59
CA LEU A 348 -15.80 0.00 14.95
C LEU A 348 -16.36 -0.63 16.21
N SER A 349 -16.66 -1.92 16.16
CA SER A 349 -17.11 -2.69 17.32
C SER A 349 -16.36 -4.01 17.45
N PHE A 350 -16.21 -4.44 18.70
CA PHE A 350 -15.58 -5.70 19.05
C PHE A 350 -16.62 -6.60 19.71
N LYS A 351 -16.68 -7.85 19.25
CA LYS A 351 -17.53 -8.89 19.85
C LYS A 351 -16.64 -10.04 20.29
N LYS A 352 -16.93 -10.59 21.46
CA LYS A 352 -16.19 -11.72 22.01
C LYS A 352 -17.10 -12.93 22.19
N TYR A 353 -16.61 -14.06 21.74
CA TYR A 353 -17.23 -15.37 21.86
C TYR A 353 -16.21 -16.35 22.43
N GLU A 354 -16.69 -17.30 23.23
CA GLU A 354 -15.87 -18.33 23.84
C GLU A 354 -16.44 -19.70 23.51
N VAL A 355 -15.58 -20.65 23.17
CA VAL A 355 -15.95 -22.04 22.91
C VAL A 355 -14.88 -22.96 23.48
N ASN A 356 -15.31 -24.06 24.08
CA ASN A 356 -14.40 -25.07 24.57
C ASN A 356 -13.94 -25.99 23.45
N LEU A 357 -12.63 -26.21 23.35
CA LEU A 357 -12.02 -27.10 22.36
C LEU A 357 -12.63 -28.51 22.41
N THR A 358 -12.99 -28.99 23.61
CA THR A 358 -13.62 -30.30 23.82
C THR A 358 -15.07 -30.38 23.32
N GLU A 359 -15.78 -29.26 23.31
CA GLU A 359 -17.16 -29.14 22.83
C GLU A 359 -17.23 -28.85 21.33
N CYS A 360 -16.12 -28.39 20.73
CA CYS A 360 -16.00 -28.04 19.33
C CYS A 360 -15.23 -29.12 18.56
N SER A 361 -15.96 -30.11 18.02
CA SER A 361 -15.39 -31.19 17.19
C SER A 361 -14.63 -30.65 15.97
N ILE A 362 -15.13 -29.57 15.35
CA ILE A 362 -14.47 -28.89 14.23
C ILE A 362 -13.15 -28.26 14.65
N CYS A 363 -13.11 -27.61 15.82
CA CYS A 363 -11.90 -26.98 16.34
C CYS A 363 -10.81 -28.02 16.58
N SER A 364 -11.18 -29.14 17.21
CA SER A 364 -10.29 -30.28 17.45
C SER A 364 -9.80 -30.88 16.12
N PHE A 365 -10.71 -31.12 15.18
CA PHE A 365 -10.37 -31.62 13.84
C PHE A 365 -9.43 -30.68 13.08
N ALA A 366 -9.67 -29.36 13.14
CA ALA A 366 -8.85 -28.35 12.48
C ALA A 366 -7.40 -28.39 13.01
N ILE A 367 -7.21 -28.44 14.33
CA ILE A 367 -5.88 -28.57 14.94
C ILE A 367 -5.20 -29.86 14.51
N THR A 368 -5.87 -31.02 14.61
CA THR A 368 -5.28 -32.30 14.22
C THR A 368 -4.91 -32.34 12.74
N ARG A 369 -5.77 -31.83 11.84
CA ARG A 369 -5.52 -31.80 10.39
C ARG A 369 -4.38 -30.85 9.99
N ALA A 370 -4.22 -29.76 10.74
CA ALA A 370 -3.20 -28.76 10.48
C ALA A 370 -1.86 -29.04 11.15
N THR A 371 -1.83 -29.91 12.17
CA THR A 371 -0.58 -30.28 12.85
C THR A 371 0.33 -31.03 11.88
N THR A 372 1.55 -30.54 11.75
CA THR A 372 2.58 -31.07 10.87
C THR A 372 3.94 -30.96 11.56
N SER A 373 4.89 -31.77 11.13
CA SER A 373 6.24 -31.81 11.69
C SER A 373 7.27 -31.26 10.70
N TYR A 374 8.27 -30.56 11.22
CA TYR A 374 9.45 -30.13 10.48
C TYR A 374 10.72 -30.62 11.20
N THR A 375 11.75 -30.97 10.44
CA THR A 375 13.06 -31.34 10.99
C THR A 375 14.04 -30.19 10.79
N SER A 376 14.47 -29.56 11.88
CA SER A 376 15.52 -28.54 11.89
C SER A 376 16.88 -29.17 12.16
N ARG A 377 17.93 -28.57 11.59
CA ARG A 377 19.32 -28.98 11.80
C ARG A 377 20.01 -27.90 12.63
N TYR A 378 20.30 -28.20 13.89
CA TYR A 378 21.05 -27.32 14.77
C TYR A 378 22.51 -27.73 14.80
N LEU A 379 23.41 -26.76 14.69
CA LEU A 379 24.83 -26.94 14.92
C LEU A 379 25.14 -26.43 16.33
N PHE A 380 25.20 -27.35 17.28
CA PHE A 380 25.87 -27.12 18.56
C PHE A 380 27.35 -27.47 18.34
N ASP A 381 27.89 -28.49 19.03
CA ASP A 381 29.23 -29.03 18.72
C ASP A 381 29.21 -30.06 17.56
N ASN A 382 28.07 -30.71 17.35
CA ASN A 382 27.79 -31.63 16.23
C ASN A 382 26.40 -31.31 15.64
N TYR A 383 26.19 -31.66 14.37
CA TYR A 383 24.87 -31.50 13.74
C TYR A 383 23.83 -32.40 14.39
N THR A 384 22.87 -31.79 15.07
CA THR A 384 21.74 -32.48 15.70
C THR A 384 20.47 -32.17 14.92
N LEU A 385 19.69 -33.20 14.59
CA LEU A 385 18.38 -33.05 13.98
C LEU A 385 17.32 -33.00 15.09
N ILE A 386 16.53 -31.94 15.12
CA ILE A 386 15.41 -31.78 16.05
C ILE A 386 14.13 -31.78 15.23
N VAL A 387 13.19 -32.66 15.59
CA VAL A 387 11.85 -32.67 14.99
C VAL A 387 10.95 -31.81 15.86
N SER A 388 10.38 -30.77 15.27
CA SER A 388 9.44 -29.86 15.92
C SER A 388 8.10 -29.88 15.19
N GLU A 389 7.00 -29.77 15.93
CA GLU A 389 5.67 -29.66 15.37
C GLU A 389 5.26 -28.20 15.18
N TYR A 390 4.41 -27.94 14.19
CA TYR A 390 3.82 -26.64 13.93
C TYR A 390 2.42 -26.81 13.32
N LEU A 391 1.65 -25.72 13.29
CA LEU A 391 0.32 -25.69 12.66
C LEU A 391 0.41 -25.04 11.29
N ASP A 392 -0.02 -25.75 10.25
CA ASP A 392 -0.16 -25.19 8.90
C ASP A 392 -1.35 -24.22 8.86
N SER A 393 -1.06 -22.93 8.71
CA SER A 393 -2.07 -21.88 8.78
C SER A 393 -3.07 -21.97 7.62
N LYS A 394 -2.63 -22.40 6.43
CA LYS A 394 -3.49 -22.52 5.25
C LYS A 394 -4.46 -23.68 5.39
N ARG A 395 -4.03 -24.80 5.99
CA ARG A 395 -4.92 -25.93 6.31
C ARG A 395 -5.95 -25.56 7.38
N LEU A 396 -5.55 -24.78 8.39
CA LEU A 396 -6.49 -24.23 9.37
C LEU A 396 -7.52 -23.33 8.70
N HIS A 397 -7.05 -22.36 7.91
CA HIS A 397 -7.91 -21.44 7.15
C HIS A 397 -8.91 -22.20 6.29
N GLN A 398 -8.44 -23.13 5.46
CA GLN A 398 -9.30 -23.94 4.61
C GLN A 398 -10.36 -24.70 5.42
N THR A 399 -9.97 -25.34 6.52
CA THR A 399 -10.89 -26.14 7.34
C THR A 399 -11.96 -25.28 8.02
N LEU A 400 -11.57 -24.11 8.53
CA LEU A 400 -12.48 -23.15 9.16
C LEU A 400 -13.43 -22.52 8.13
N SER A 401 -12.93 -22.16 6.94
CA SER A 401 -13.75 -21.64 5.85
C SER A 401 -14.76 -22.67 5.33
N GLU A 402 -14.34 -23.93 5.13
CA GLU A 402 -15.21 -25.03 4.68
C GLU A 402 -16.29 -25.38 5.71
N SER A 403 -16.03 -25.13 7.00
CA SER A 403 -16.92 -25.49 8.11
C SER A 403 -17.59 -24.29 8.78
N ALA A 404 -17.61 -23.12 8.12
CA ALA A 404 -17.97 -21.85 8.73
C ALA A 404 -19.40 -21.84 9.34
N ASP A 405 -20.37 -22.42 8.64
CA ASP A 405 -21.77 -22.46 9.09
C ASP A 405 -21.94 -23.33 10.34
N GLU A 406 -21.31 -24.50 10.36
CA GLU A 406 -21.37 -25.40 11.50
C GLU A 406 -20.60 -24.81 12.69
N PHE A 407 -19.46 -24.17 12.44
CA PHE A 407 -18.72 -23.44 13.45
C PHE A 407 -19.58 -22.34 14.09
N ARG A 408 -20.30 -21.55 13.27
CA ARG A 408 -21.23 -20.51 13.75
C ARG A 408 -22.31 -21.07 14.65
N ARG A 409 -22.86 -22.24 14.35
CA ARG A 409 -23.84 -22.93 15.20
C ARG A 409 -23.26 -23.33 16.55
N VAL A 410 -22.08 -23.95 16.56
CA VAL A 410 -21.41 -24.40 17.79
C VAL A 410 -21.09 -23.23 18.71
N VAL A 411 -20.60 -22.12 18.16
CA VAL A 411 -20.26 -20.91 18.93
C VAL A 411 -21.48 -20.03 19.24
N LYS A 412 -22.67 -20.41 18.75
CA LYS A 412 -23.93 -19.66 18.90
C LYS A 412 -23.79 -18.21 18.39
N LEU A 413 -23.09 -18.05 17.27
CA LEU A 413 -22.97 -16.78 16.58
C LEU A 413 -24.35 -16.38 16.00
N PRO A 414 -24.77 -15.11 16.12
CA PRO A 414 -26.02 -14.66 15.52
C PRO A 414 -26.02 -14.90 14.00
N LEU A 415 -27.13 -15.40 13.46
CA LEU A 415 -27.27 -15.65 12.02
C LEU A 415 -27.42 -14.33 11.23
N ASP A 416 -28.06 -13.32 11.84
CA ASP A 416 -28.22 -11.99 11.27
C ASP A 416 -27.23 -11.03 11.91
N GLU A 417 -26.03 -10.99 11.35
CA GLU A 417 -25.12 -9.88 11.58
C GLU A 417 -25.48 -8.80 10.57
N GLY A 418 -25.87 -7.62 11.06
CA GLY A 418 -26.28 -6.51 10.22
C GLY A 418 -25.25 -6.14 9.14
N PHE A 419 -25.66 -5.29 8.20
CA PHE A 419 -24.81 -4.81 7.12
C PHE A 419 -23.45 -4.29 7.65
N GLY A 420 -22.33 -4.84 7.13
CA GLY A 420 -20.98 -4.40 7.50
C GLY A 420 -19.88 -5.42 7.21
N ARG A 421 -18.61 -4.99 7.38
CA ARG A 421 -17.43 -5.84 7.27
C ARG A 421 -17.15 -6.55 8.58
N VAL A 422 -17.25 -7.87 8.57
CA VAL A 422 -16.94 -8.73 9.73
C VAL A 422 -15.61 -9.43 9.51
N VAL A 423 -14.69 -9.32 10.47
CA VAL A 423 -13.43 -10.09 10.49
C VAL A 423 -13.40 -10.99 11.73
N PRO A 424 -13.60 -12.31 11.57
CA PRO A 424 -13.42 -13.28 12.65
C PRO A 424 -11.93 -13.46 12.96
N VAL A 425 -11.63 -13.50 14.26
CA VAL A 425 -10.31 -13.69 14.85
C VAL A 425 -10.35 -14.95 15.70
N TYR A 426 -9.92 -16.06 15.13
CA TYR A 426 -9.85 -17.35 15.81
C TYR A 426 -8.60 -17.42 16.66
N VAL A 427 -8.75 -17.61 17.97
CA VAL A 427 -7.63 -17.75 18.90
C VAL A 427 -7.68 -19.12 19.55
N PHE A 428 -6.80 -20.00 19.10
CA PHE A 428 -6.62 -21.34 19.65
C PHE A 428 -5.70 -21.27 20.88
N ASP A 429 -6.29 -21.22 22.07
CA ASP A 429 -5.56 -21.24 23.35
C ASP A 429 -5.44 -22.68 23.84
N LEU A 430 -4.38 -23.35 23.37
CA LEU A 430 -4.19 -24.79 23.51
C LEU A 430 -3.54 -25.12 24.85
N ASP A 431 -4.11 -26.11 25.55
CA ASP A 431 -3.65 -26.58 26.86
C ASP A 431 -2.42 -27.52 26.77
N VAL A 432 -1.53 -27.29 25.80
CA VAL A 432 -0.37 -28.16 25.49
C VAL A 432 0.95 -27.50 25.89
N SER A 433 1.89 -28.29 26.42
CA SER A 433 3.24 -27.82 26.79
C SER A 433 4.20 -27.73 25.59
N MET A 434 3.89 -28.41 24.49
CA MET A 434 4.67 -28.31 23.26
C MET A 434 4.46 -26.94 22.62
N ILE A 435 5.52 -26.37 22.04
CA ILE A 435 5.47 -25.09 21.34
C ILE A 435 4.87 -25.35 19.96
N LEU A 436 3.64 -24.89 19.76
CA LEU A 436 2.98 -24.85 18.46
C LEU A 436 2.86 -23.42 17.97
N LEU A 437 3.52 -23.13 16.85
CA LEU A 437 3.41 -21.87 16.12
C LEU A 437 2.77 -22.12 14.75
N LEU A 438 2.16 -21.08 14.18
CA LEU A 438 1.65 -21.07 12.82
C LEU A 438 2.82 -20.96 11.85
N ASP A 439 2.86 -21.89 10.88
CA ASP A 439 3.89 -21.98 9.85
C ASP A 439 5.32 -21.92 10.41
N ARG A 440 5.53 -22.47 11.61
CA ARG A 440 6.76 -22.45 12.42
C ARG A 440 7.14 -21.13 13.09
N TYR A 441 6.72 -19.98 12.55
CA TYR A 441 7.26 -18.68 12.96
C TYR A 441 6.26 -17.75 13.64
N HIS A 442 4.97 -17.92 13.36
CA HIS A 442 3.96 -16.90 13.65
C HIS A 442 3.05 -17.31 14.80
N GLN A 443 2.75 -16.38 15.68
CA GLN A 443 1.68 -16.55 16.68
C GLN A 443 0.31 -16.20 16.11
N ALA A 444 0.26 -15.31 15.11
CA ALA A 444 -0.95 -14.92 14.41
C ALA A 444 -0.67 -14.73 12.91
N VAL A 445 -1.60 -15.18 12.07
CA VAL A 445 -1.55 -15.05 10.61
C VAL A 445 -2.85 -14.40 10.13
N ALA A 446 -2.70 -13.39 9.28
CA ALA A 446 -3.80 -12.69 8.64
C ALA A 446 -4.11 -13.28 7.26
N PHE A 447 -5.37 -13.66 7.07
CA PHE A 447 -5.95 -14.01 5.77
C PHE A 447 -6.83 -12.86 5.27
N LYS A 448 -7.35 -12.99 4.05
CA LYS A 448 -8.22 -11.96 3.45
C LYS A 448 -9.55 -11.77 4.18
N ASP A 449 -10.00 -12.82 4.86
CA ASP A 449 -11.34 -13.00 5.41
C ASP A 449 -11.34 -13.33 6.91
N MET A 450 -10.20 -13.67 7.50
CA MET A 450 -10.09 -13.99 8.93
C MET A 450 -8.66 -13.82 9.46
N VAL A 451 -8.53 -13.82 10.78
CA VAL A 451 -7.25 -13.94 11.49
C VAL A 451 -7.24 -15.23 12.27
N ILE A 452 -6.13 -15.94 12.26
CA ILE A 452 -5.93 -17.16 13.06
C ILE A 452 -4.71 -16.93 13.95
N ALA A 453 -4.85 -17.20 15.24
CA ALA A 453 -3.80 -17.12 16.23
C ALA A 453 -3.73 -18.38 17.10
N VAL A 454 -2.54 -18.69 17.61
CA VAL A 454 -2.28 -19.83 18.48
C VAL A 454 -1.51 -19.39 19.71
N ARG A 455 -1.89 -19.96 20.85
CA ARG A 455 -1.24 -19.82 22.15
C ARG A 455 -1.07 -21.21 22.77
N THR A 456 0.05 -21.45 23.43
CA THR A 456 0.37 -22.73 24.10
C THR A 456 0.83 -22.48 25.54
N LYS A 457 1.00 -23.54 26.35
CA LYS A 457 1.43 -23.40 27.76
C LYS A 457 2.84 -22.90 27.93
N SER A 458 3.74 -23.29 27.04
CA SER A 458 5.11 -22.77 27.05
C SER A 458 5.05 -21.25 27.00
N THR A 459 5.91 -20.58 27.75
CA THR A 459 5.94 -19.11 27.83
C THR A 459 6.87 -18.51 26.78
N GLN A 460 7.84 -19.28 26.28
CA GLN A 460 8.86 -18.81 25.37
C GLN A 460 9.15 -19.83 24.26
N ALA A 461 9.47 -19.31 23.09
CA ALA A 461 9.98 -20.05 21.95
C ALA A 461 11.21 -19.35 21.36
N VAL A 462 12.23 -20.12 21.00
CA VAL A 462 13.39 -19.61 20.27
C VAL A 462 12.94 -19.30 18.84
N SER A 463 13.17 -18.08 18.40
CA SER A 463 12.86 -17.67 17.04
C SER A 463 14.03 -17.96 16.09
N ASP A 464 13.70 -18.16 14.81
CA ASP A 464 14.68 -18.23 13.71
C ASP A 464 15.25 -16.85 13.34
N TYR A 465 14.84 -15.79 14.05
CA TYR A 465 15.35 -14.42 13.89
C TYR A 465 16.41 -14.08 14.93
N SER A 466 17.33 -13.21 14.53
CA SER A 466 18.31 -12.59 15.43
C SER A 466 18.30 -11.08 15.28
N CYS A 467 18.60 -10.39 16.38
CA CYS A 467 18.83 -8.97 16.37
C CYS A 467 20.03 -8.62 17.27
N ASN A 468 20.85 -7.70 16.80
CA ASN A 468 22.03 -7.21 17.51
C ASN A 468 22.94 -8.35 18.05
N GLY A 469 23.08 -9.43 17.27
CA GLY A 469 23.91 -10.59 17.59
C GLY A 469 23.33 -11.55 18.63
N ARG A 470 22.02 -11.49 18.89
CA ARG A 470 21.31 -12.41 19.78
C ARG A 470 20.05 -12.97 19.13
N HIS A 471 19.69 -14.19 19.47
CA HIS A 471 18.41 -14.76 19.05
C HIS A 471 17.24 -13.99 19.66
N VAL A 472 16.20 -13.76 18.85
CA VAL A 472 14.93 -13.24 19.31
C VAL A 472 14.15 -14.37 19.97
N PHE A 473 13.51 -14.08 21.10
CA PHE A 473 12.61 -15.01 21.76
C PHE A 473 11.18 -14.52 21.59
N SER A 474 10.29 -15.40 21.14
CA SER A 474 8.86 -15.10 21.08
C SER A 474 8.23 -15.46 22.43
N GLN A 475 7.53 -14.50 23.03
CA GLN A 475 6.71 -14.75 24.22
C GLN A 475 5.38 -15.37 23.76
N THR A 476 5.32 -16.70 23.74
CA THR A 476 4.20 -17.47 23.15
C THR A 476 2.85 -17.21 23.82
N ARG A 477 2.85 -16.66 25.04
CA ARG A 477 1.67 -16.29 25.81
C ARG A 477 1.17 -14.87 25.53
N GLU A 478 1.99 -13.99 24.95
CA GLU A 478 1.64 -12.61 24.60
C GLU A 478 1.17 -12.57 23.14
N LEU A 479 -0.12 -12.30 22.91
CA LEU A 479 -0.73 -12.27 21.57
C LEU A 479 -1.15 -10.86 21.13
N GLU A 480 -1.09 -9.88 22.02
CA GLU A 480 -1.64 -8.55 21.82
C GLU A 480 -1.08 -7.90 20.56
N ARG A 481 0.26 -7.85 20.44
CA ARG A 481 0.94 -7.29 19.28
C ARG A 481 0.70 -8.10 17.99
N PRO A 482 0.92 -9.44 17.95
CA PRO A 482 0.60 -10.25 16.76
C PRO A 482 -0.84 -10.11 16.28
N LEU A 483 -1.81 -10.03 17.20
CA LEU A 483 -3.22 -9.84 16.87
C LEU A 483 -3.50 -8.46 16.31
N VAL A 484 -2.97 -7.39 16.92
CA VAL A 484 -3.10 -6.03 16.36
C VAL A 484 -2.58 -5.97 14.93
N GLY A 485 -1.37 -6.48 14.68
CA GLY A 485 -0.79 -6.52 13.33
C GLY A 485 -1.62 -7.37 12.34
N SER A 486 -2.19 -8.48 12.78
CA SER A 486 -3.00 -9.34 11.91
C SER A 486 -4.37 -8.74 11.59
N ILE A 487 -5.02 -8.10 12.55
CA ILE A 487 -6.29 -7.40 12.36
C ILE A 487 -6.10 -6.24 11.37
N LEU A 488 -5.02 -5.46 11.48
CA LEU A 488 -4.70 -4.38 10.54
C LEU A 488 -4.62 -4.86 9.08
N GLN A 489 -4.04 -6.04 8.88
CA GLN A 489 -3.92 -6.67 7.57
C GLN A 489 -5.28 -7.11 7.00
N SER A 490 -6.09 -7.81 7.79
CA SER A 490 -7.37 -8.38 7.32
C SER A 490 -8.50 -7.35 7.24
N MET A 491 -8.54 -6.38 8.17
CA MET A 491 -9.60 -5.37 8.23
C MET A 491 -9.33 -4.20 7.28
N TRP A 492 -8.11 -3.65 7.28
CA TRP A 492 -7.76 -2.43 6.53
C TRP A 492 -6.70 -2.63 5.45
N GLY A 493 -6.27 -3.87 5.20
CA GLY A 493 -5.32 -4.17 4.12
C GLY A 493 -3.94 -3.56 4.36
N VAL A 494 -3.59 -3.19 5.59
CA VAL A 494 -2.30 -2.57 5.91
C VAL A 494 -1.20 -3.63 5.78
N SER A 495 -0.24 -3.41 4.88
CA SER A 495 0.90 -4.32 4.74
C SER A 495 1.86 -4.22 5.93
N PRO A 496 2.43 -5.33 6.40
CA PRO A 496 3.54 -5.30 7.34
C PRO A 496 4.69 -4.42 6.84
N THR A 497 5.37 -3.71 7.74
CA THR A 497 6.43 -2.75 7.39
C THR A 497 7.68 -3.38 6.76
N HIS A 498 7.85 -4.70 6.85
CA HIS A 498 8.91 -5.41 6.12
C HIS A 498 8.48 -6.00 4.78
N LEU A 499 7.22 -5.88 4.38
CA LEU A 499 6.72 -6.47 3.14
C LEU A 499 6.40 -5.40 2.11
N LEU A 500 6.96 -5.57 0.92
CA LEU A 500 6.73 -4.71 -0.24
C LEU A 500 6.47 -5.59 -1.48
N TRP A 501 5.57 -5.19 -2.36
CA TRP A 501 5.47 -5.83 -3.68
C TRP A 501 6.54 -5.26 -4.63
N GLY A 502 7.38 -6.14 -5.18
CA GLY A 502 8.40 -5.77 -6.17
C GLY A 502 7.91 -6.08 -7.59
N PRO A 503 7.43 -5.11 -8.39
CA PRO A 503 6.93 -5.38 -9.74
C PRO A 503 7.99 -5.99 -10.67
N LYS A 504 9.27 -5.61 -10.48
CA LYS A 504 10.40 -6.16 -11.25
C LYS A 504 10.69 -7.63 -10.94
N HIS A 505 10.46 -8.05 -9.69
CA HIS A 505 10.66 -9.43 -9.25
C HIS A 505 9.38 -10.26 -9.40
N ASN A 506 8.25 -9.60 -9.62
CA ASN A 506 6.91 -10.19 -9.61
C ASN A 506 6.69 -11.03 -8.33
N SER A 507 7.17 -10.52 -7.20
CA SER A 507 7.13 -11.21 -5.91
C SER A 507 7.09 -10.20 -4.76
N THR A 508 6.71 -10.70 -3.58
CA THR A 508 6.82 -9.94 -2.33
C THR A 508 8.28 -9.95 -1.86
N LEU A 509 8.84 -8.77 -1.66
CA LEU A 509 10.16 -8.55 -1.09
C LEU A 509 10.07 -8.39 0.42
N VAL A 510 11.10 -8.87 1.12
CA VAL A 510 11.23 -8.77 2.57
C VAL A 510 12.40 -7.84 2.90
N ASP A 511 12.15 -6.79 3.67
CA ASP A 511 13.15 -5.83 4.15
C ASP A 511 12.87 -5.45 5.61
N TYR A 512 13.69 -5.91 6.54
CA TYR A 512 13.47 -5.66 7.97
C TYR A 512 13.92 -4.27 8.46
N THR A 513 14.38 -3.38 7.57
CA THR A 513 14.77 -2.00 7.89
C THR A 513 13.72 -1.27 8.74
N TRP A 514 12.43 -1.45 8.43
CA TRP A 514 11.31 -0.77 9.08
C TRP A 514 10.52 -1.65 10.06
N SER A 515 11.08 -2.79 10.48
CA SER A 515 10.45 -3.71 11.46
C SER A 515 10.84 -3.45 12.92
N VAL A 516 11.29 -2.23 13.20
CA VAL A 516 11.66 -1.76 14.54
C VAL A 516 10.99 -0.42 14.83
N GLY A 517 10.98 0.00 16.10
CA GLY A 517 10.30 1.23 16.52
C GLY A 517 8.80 1.03 16.70
N ASN A 518 8.01 2.09 16.47
CA ASN A 518 6.57 2.09 16.69
C ASN A 518 5.82 1.35 15.56
N THR A 519 5.84 0.03 15.61
CA THR A 519 5.09 -0.81 14.66
C THR A 519 4.68 -2.12 15.32
N PRO A 520 3.44 -2.59 15.11
CA PRO A 520 3.03 -3.92 15.56
C PRO A 520 3.58 -5.04 14.66
N PHE A 521 4.27 -4.70 13.57
CA PHE A 521 4.73 -5.65 12.56
C PHE A 521 6.17 -6.13 12.77
N GLY A 522 6.45 -7.31 12.22
CA GLY A 522 7.78 -7.90 12.23
C GLY A 522 8.16 -8.52 13.57
N PRO A 523 9.31 -9.22 13.64
CA PRO A 523 9.77 -9.88 14.86
C PRO A 523 10.63 -8.98 15.76
N PHE A 524 11.02 -7.78 15.30
CA PHE A 524 12.00 -6.93 15.98
C PHE A 524 11.39 -5.73 16.74
N SER A 525 10.07 -5.56 16.67
CA SER A 525 9.34 -4.63 17.54
C SER A 525 8.45 -5.38 18.52
N GLU A 526 8.43 -4.90 19.76
CA GLU A 526 7.57 -5.36 20.85
C GLU A 526 6.36 -4.43 21.06
N ILE A 527 6.25 -3.35 20.29
CA ILE A 527 5.22 -2.33 20.49
C ILE A 527 3.92 -2.75 19.78
N SER A 528 2.78 -2.69 20.49
CA SER A 528 1.45 -2.90 19.91
C SER A 528 0.78 -1.61 19.41
N SER A 529 1.26 -0.42 19.80
CA SER A 529 0.67 0.85 19.38
C SER A 529 0.84 1.15 17.89
N LEU A 530 -0.02 2.04 17.38
CA LEU A 530 -0.02 2.43 15.98
C LEU A 530 0.75 3.74 15.76
N SER A 531 1.59 3.76 14.72
CA SER A 531 2.18 4.99 14.19
C SER A 531 1.29 5.61 13.11
N PHE A 532 1.63 6.82 12.64
CA PHE A 532 0.92 7.43 11.52
C PHE A 532 0.91 6.54 10.27
N VAL A 533 1.92 5.68 10.09
CA VAL A 533 2.06 4.80 8.91
C VAL A 533 0.90 3.82 8.81
N GLN A 534 0.54 3.15 9.92
CA GLN A 534 -0.57 2.21 9.93
C GLN A 534 -1.91 2.92 9.80
N LYS A 535 -2.05 4.09 10.44
CA LYS A 535 -3.26 4.92 10.44
C LYS A 535 -3.59 5.51 9.06
N ASP A 536 -2.58 6.07 8.41
CA ASP A 536 -2.73 6.64 7.07
C ASP A 536 -2.89 5.54 6.03
N ALA A 537 -2.17 4.42 6.15
CA ALA A 537 -2.36 3.28 5.26
C ALA A 537 -3.80 2.72 5.36
N ALA A 538 -4.35 2.59 6.57
CA ALA A 538 -5.71 2.07 6.76
C ALA A 538 -6.76 2.89 6.02
N ARG A 539 -6.74 4.22 6.18
CA ARG A 539 -7.67 5.14 5.50
C ARG A 539 -7.42 5.22 4.00
N ARG A 540 -6.15 5.33 3.59
CA ARG A 540 -5.75 5.41 2.18
C ARG A 540 -6.14 4.14 1.41
N ASN A 541 -5.96 2.95 1.97
CA ASN A 541 -6.24 1.70 1.28
C ASN A 541 -7.72 1.58 0.89
N VAL A 542 -8.62 2.06 1.74
CA VAL A 542 -10.06 2.12 1.45
C VAL A 542 -10.31 3.05 0.26
N LEU A 543 -9.76 4.27 0.30
CA LEU A 543 -9.91 5.26 -0.77
C LEU A 543 -9.30 4.79 -2.10
N LEU A 544 -8.15 4.12 -2.07
CA LEU A 544 -7.51 3.56 -3.25
C LEU A 544 -8.34 2.43 -3.86
N THR A 545 -8.91 1.57 -3.02
CA THR A 545 -9.80 0.49 -3.48
C THR A 545 -11.08 1.08 -4.08
N TYR A 546 -11.65 2.09 -3.43
CA TYR A 546 -12.82 2.83 -3.91
C TYR A 546 -12.53 3.45 -5.28
N LEU A 547 -11.46 4.23 -5.41
CA LEU A 547 -11.02 4.84 -6.68
C LEU A 547 -10.86 3.80 -7.78
N ASN A 548 -10.21 2.68 -7.48
CA ASN A 548 -10.02 1.61 -8.45
C ASN A 548 -11.36 1.03 -8.91
N SER A 549 -12.32 0.86 -8.00
CA SER A 549 -13.68 0.43 -8.36
C SER A 549 -14.41 1.47 -9.22
N SER A 550 -14.33 2.77 -8.89
CA SER A 550 -14.91 3.84 -9.70
C SER A 550 -14.27 3.91 -11.09
N PHE A 551 -12.97 3.64 -11.22
CA PHE A 551 -12.30 3.54 -12.52
C PHE A 551 -12.80 2.35 -13.34
N THR A 552 -12.89 1.16 -12.75
CA THR A 552 -13.44 -0.01 -13.44
C THR A 552 -14.87 0.27 -13.92
N SER A 553 -15.73 0.78 -13.06
CA SER A 553 -17.11 1.15 -13.42
C SER A 553 -17.17 2.23 -14.52
N ALA A 554 -16.26 3.22 -14.51
CA ALA A 554 -16.19 4.23 -15.55
C ALA A 554 -15.72 3.67 -16.91
N ILE A 555 -14.77 2.72 -16.88
CA ILE A 555 -14.33 2.00 -18.08
C ILE A 555 -15.50 1.21 -18.66
N ASP A 556 -16.26 0.49 -17.83
CA ASP A 556 -17.43 -0.28 -18.26
C ASP A 556 -18.48 0.60 -18.96
N VAL A 557 -18.73 1.81 -18.45
CA VAL A 557 -19.63 2.78 -19.09
C VAL A 557 -19.13 3.17 -20.49
N VAL A 558 -17.84 3.50 -20.62
CA VAL A 558 -17.25 3.91 -21.91
C VAL A 558 -17.22 2.75 -22.91
N GLU A 559 -16.86 1.55 -22.46
CA GLU A 559 -16.86 0.35 -23.29
C GLU A 559 -18.27 -0.02 -23.74
N SER A 560 -19.27 0.12 -22.87
CA SER A 560 -20.68 -0.07 -23.22
C SER A 560 -21.13 0.93 -24.28
N ILE A 561 -20.78 2.22 -24.16
CA ILE A 561 -21.05 3.24 -25.19
C ILE A 561 -20.40 2.86 -26.52
N ALA A 562 -19.14 2.42 -26.50
CA ALA A 562 -18.40 2.03 -27.69
C ALA A 562 -19.03 0.81 -28.37
N ALA A 563 -19.44 -0.20 -27.60
CA ALA A 563 -20.10 -1.42 -28.09
C ALA A 563 -21.43 -1.11 -28.80
N HIS A 564 -22.14 -0.07 -28.38
CA HIS A 564 -23.41 0.37 -29.00
C HIS A 564 -23.23 1.41 -30.13
N GLY A 565 -22.01 1.53 -30.70
CA GLY A 565 -21.75 2.37 -31.87
C GLY A 565 -21.48 3.84 -31.56
N GLY A 566 -21.22 4.18 -30.29
CA GLY A 566 -20.79 5.50 -29.82
C GLY A 566 -21.92 6.37 -29.26
N GLU A 567 -21.52 7.36 -28.44
CA GLU A 567 -22.42 8.23 -27.66
C GLU A 567 -23.52 8.93 -28.49
N ARG A 568 -23.19 9.38 -29.71
CA ARG A 568 -24.12 10.10 -30.59
C ARG A 568 -25.17 9.21 -31.23
N LYS A 569 -24.89 7.91 -31.36
CA LYS A 569 -25.86 6.93 -31.90
C LYS A 569 -26.74 6.38 -30.79
N LEU A 570 -26.15 6.18 -29.62
CA LEU A 570 -26.83 5.63 -28.45
C LEU A 570 -27.79 6.65 -27.81
N LEU A 571 -27.38 7.91 -27.64
CA LEU A 571 -28.08 8.88 -26.79
C LEU A 571 -28.76 9.99 -27.60
N LYS A 572 -29.94 10.42 -27.14
CA LYS A 572 -30.63 11.62 -27.68
C LYS A 572 -29.87 12.88 -27.30
N ARG A 573 -30.13 14.00 -27.99
CA ARG A 573 -29.42 15.28 -27.76
C ARG A 573 -29.43 15.76 -26.31
N ASN A 574 -30.54 15.61 -25.59
CA ASN A 574 -30.65 16.02 -24.19
C ASN A 574 -29.90 15.06 -23.24
N GLU A 575 -30.00 13.75 -23.48
CA GLU A 575 -29.31 12.72 -22.70
C GLU A 575 -27.79 12.79 -22.90
N LEU A 576 -27.35 13.11 -24.14
CA LEU A 576 -25.96 13.35 -24.47
C LEU A 576 -25.42 14.59 -23.75
N LEU A 577 -26.20 15.68 -23.68
CA LEU A 577 -25.80 16.88 -22.95
C LEU A 577 -25.62 16.57 -21.46
N GLU A 578 -26.56 15.85 -20.86
CA GLU A 578 -26.47 15.45 -19.46
C GLU A 578 -25.26 14.53 -19.22
N LEU A 579 -25.06 13.51 -20.05
CA LEU A 579 -23.91 12.61 -19.94
C LEU A 579 -22.58 13.39 -19.96
N VAL A 580 -22.43 14.34 -20.89
CA VAL A 580 -21.21 15.15 -21.00
C VAL A 580 -20.99 15.99 -19.74
N GLN A 581 -22.04 16.64 -19.23
CA GLN A 581 -21.94 17.45 -18.02
C GLN A 581 -21.58 16.59 -16.80
N ARG A 582 -22.23 15.43 -16.65
CA ARG A 582 -21.99 14.45 -15.59
C ARG A 582 -20.58 13.89 -15.65
N TRP A 583 -20.11 13.49 -16.83
CA TRP A 583 -18.77 12.94 -17.00
C TRP A 583 -17.68 13.96 -16.67
N ASN A 584 -17.84 15.20 -17.10
CA ASN A 584 -16.89 16.27 -16.78
C ASN A 584 -16.90 16.61 -15.28
N LEU A 585 -18.07 16.58 -14.63
CA LEU A 585 -18.16 16.76 -13.18
C LEU A 585 -17.52 15.59 -12.41
N PHE A 586 -17.78 14.35 -12.84
CA PHE A 586 -17.15 13.13 -12.33
C PHE A 586 -15.63 13.24 -12.39
N LYS A 587 -15.07 13.53 -13.57
CA LYS A 587 -13.62 13.69 -13.75
C LYS A 587 -13.06 14.78 -12.83
N TYR A 588 -13.74 15.92 -12.74
CA TYR A 588 -13.31 17.01 -11.86
C TYR A 588 -13.30 16.60 -10.39
N LYS A 589 -14.34 15.89 -9.91
CA LYS A 589 -14.39 15.37 -8.54
C LYS A 589 -13.27 14.35 -8.29
N LEU A 590 -12.94 13.49 -9.26
CA LEU A 590 -11.80 12.58 -9.15
C LEU A 590 -10.45 13.32 -9.04
N ASP A 591 -10.22 14.34 -9.86
CA ASP A 591 -9.02 15.19 -9.76
C ASP A 591 -8.91 15.81 -8.36
N LYS A 592 -10.04 16.25 -7.78
CA LYS A 592 -10.09 16.81 -6.43
C LYS A 592 -9.90 15.76 -5.34
N ALA A 593 -10.40 14.54 -5.51
CA ALA A 593 -10.12 13.43 -4.62
C ALA A 593 -8.62 13.08 -4.60
N VAL A 594 -7.98 13.01 -5.76
CA VAL A 594 -6.52 12.78 -5.90
C VAL A 594 -5.72 13.93 -5.27
N SER A 595 -6.17 15.17 -5.47
CA SER A 595 -5.58 16.34 -4.80
C SER A 595 -5.74 16.28 -3.27
N ALA A 596 -6.90 15.91 -2.75
CA ALA A 596 -7.09 15.71 -1.30
C ALA A 596 -6.20 14.59 -0.75
N LEU A 597 -6.06 13.48 -1.47
CA LEU A 597 -5.13 12.39 -1.13
C LEU A 597 -3.67 12.86 -1.07
N SER A 598 -3.23 13.74 -1.98
CA SER A 598 -1.86 14.30 -1.97
C SER A 598 -1.56 15.13 -0.72
N HIS A 599 -2.58 15.74 -0.13
CA HIS A 599 -2.51 16.48 1.13
C HIS A 599 -2.81 15.61 2.36
N PHE A 600 -3.06 14.30 2.15
CA PHE A 600 -3.49 13.36 3.17
C PHE A 600 -4.76 13.81 3.92
N ASP A 601 -5.64 14.54 3.22
CA ASP A 601 -7.00 14.90 3.66
C ASP A 601 -7.95 13.79 3.20
N PHE A 602 -7.99 12.72 4.00
CA PHE A 602 -8.76 11.52 3.66
C PHE A 602 -10.27 11.75 3.69
N GLU A 603 -10.75 12.66 4.54
CA GLU A 603 -12.17 12.99 4.65
C GLU A 603 -12.67 13.73 3.42
N MET A 604 -11.92 14.75 2.96
CA MET A 604 -12.26 15.45 1.74
C MET A 604 -12.14 14.55 0.51
N ALA A 605 -11.15 13.64 0.49
CA ALA A 605 -11.04 12.63 -0.55
C ALA A 605 -12.27 11.72 -0.58
N LEU A 606 -12.73 11.21 0.58
CA LEU A 606 -13.93 10.37 0.66
C LEU A 606 -15.17 11.12 0.14
N TYR A 607 -15.37 12.37 0.57
CA TYR A 607 -16.48 13.19 0.09
C TYR A 607 -16.50 13.29 -1.44
N TYR A 608 -15.36 13.62 -2.06
CA TYR A 608 -15.30 13.75 -3.52
C TYR A 608 -15.56 12.43 -4.24
N LEU A 609 -15.10 11.29 -3.70
CA LEU A 609 -15.37 9.97 -4.28
C LEU A 609 -16.85 9.62 -4.22
N ARG A 610 -17.47 9.72 -3.04
CA ARG A 610 -18.91 9.47 -2.86
C ARG A 610 -19.75 10.41 -3.71
N SER A 611 -19.38 11.69 -3.77
CA SER A 611 -20.04 12.68 -4.62
C SER A 611 -19.91 12.34 -6.11
N SER A 612 -18.78 11.75 -6.52
CA SER A 612 -18.53 11.36 -7.92
C SER A 612 -19.33 10.13 -8.34
N ASP A 613 -19.64 9.23 -7.40
CA ASP A 613 -20.42 8.03 -7.69
C ASP A 613 -21.85 8.35 -8.13
N HIS A 614 -22.45 9.45 -7.65
CA HIS A 614 -23.75 9.92 -8.16
C HIS A 614 -23.69 10.23 -9.65
N ASP A 615 -22.61 10.89 -10.10
CA ASP A 615 -22.43 11.22 -11.51
C ASP A 615 -22.17 9.97 -12.36
N LEU A 616 -21.38 9.03 -11.83
CA LEU A 616 -21.09 7.76 -12.51
C LEU A 616 -22.32 6.87 -12.60
N TYR A 617 -23.11 6.78 -11.53
CA TYR A 617 -24.39 6.06 -11.49
C TYR A 617 -25.39 6.66 -12.48
N ALA A 618 -25.51 7.99 -12.54
CA ALA A 618 -26.36 8.67 -13.51
C ALA A 618 -25.92 8.38 -14.95
N ALA A 619 -24.60 8.43 -15.23
CA ALA A 619 -24.05 8.09 -16.55
C ALA A 619 -24.36 6.63 -16.93
N HIS A 620 -24.15 5.69 -16.03
CA HIS A 620 -24.48 4.28 -16.23
C HIS A 620 -25.98 4.08 -16.51
N SER A 621 -26.85 4.75 -15.74
CA SER A 621 -28.31 4.69 -15.91
C SER A 621 -28.77 5.24 -17.26
N LEU A 622 -28.18 6.35 -17.74
CA LEU A 622 -28.46 6.90 -19.07
C LEU A 622 -28.09 5.90 -20.17
N VAL A 623 -26.88 5.34 -20.11
CA VAL A 623 -26.38 4.36 -21.09
C VAL A 623 -27.22 3.08 -21.07
N TYR A 624 -27.55 2.57 -19.89
CA TYR A 624 -28.37 1.36 -19.74
C TYR A 624 -29.79 1.53 -20.29
N ARG A 625 -30.45 2.66 -20.01
CA ARG A 625 -31.79 2.93 -20.56
C ARG A 625 -31.76 3.09 -22.08
N ALA A 626 -30.73 3.76 -22.59
CA ALA A 626 -30.58 3.96 -24.03
C ALA A 626 -30.29 2.64 -24.77
N SER A 627 -29.52 1.72 -24.17
CA SER A 627 -29.22 0.43 -24.80
C SER A 627 -30.44 -0.48 -24.90
N GLN A 628 -31.38 -0.40 -23.96
CA GLN A 628 -32.64 -1.15 -24.02
C GLN A 628 -33.55 -0.77 -25.18
N VAL A 629 -33.40 0.44 -25.74
CA VAL A 629 -34.23 0.96 -26.83
C VAL A 629 -33.61 0.67 -28.20
N LEU A 630 -32.38 0.15 -28.25
CA LEU A 630 -31.71 -0.17 -29.51
C LEU A 630 -32.26 -1.47 -30.11
N GLU A 631 -32.86 -1.35 -31.30
CA GLU A 631 -33.19 -2.50 -32.13
C GLU A 631 -31.98 -2.94 -32.93
N ALA A 632 -31.55 -4.19 -32.73
CA ALA A 632 -30.50 -4.79 -33.55
C ALA A 632 -31.04 -5.01 -34.98
N SER A 633 -30.54 -4.23 -35.94
CA SER A 633 -30.81 -4.49 -37.36
C SER A 633 -29.63 -5.23 -37.98
N LEU A 634 -29.88 -6.45 -38.44
CA LEU A 634 -28.94 -7.20 -39.27
C LEU A 634 -28.96 -6.58 -40.67
N VAL A 635 -28.03 -5.67 -40.93
CA VAL A 635 -27.73 -5.24 -42.29
C VAL A 635 -26.93 -6.36 -42.96
N CYS A 636 -27.61 -7.24 -43.68
CA CYS A 636 -26.93 -8.23 -44.52
C CYS A 636 -25.97 -7.48 -45.45
N PHE A 637 -24.69 -7.86 -45.41
CA PHE A 637 -23.67 -7.32 -46.30
C PHE A 637 -24.19 -7.42 -47.72
N LYS A 638 -24.45 -6.26 -48.34
CA LYS A 638 -24.71 -6.19 -49.78
C LYS A 638 -23.40 -6.64 -50.42
N ASP A 639 -23.43 -7.72 -51.20
CA ASP A 639 -22.23 -8.23 -51.87
C ASP A 639 -21.47 -7.07 -52.50
N PRO A 640 -20.14 -6.97 -52.27
CA PRO A 640 -19.36 -5.88 -52.83
C PRO A 640 -19.61 -5.84 -54.34
N PRO A 641 -19.89 -4.65 -54.93
CA PRO A 641 -20.15 -4.56 -56.35
C PRO A 641 -18.97 -5.19 -57.10
N PHE A 642 -19.27 -6.07 -58.07
CA PHE A 642 -18.26 -6.75 -58.87
C PHE A 642 -17.21 -5.72 -59.33
N PRO A 643 -15.90 -5.96 -59.15
CA PRO A 643 -14.86 -4.97 -59.37
C PRO A 643 -14.62 -4.75 -60.87
N TRP A 644 -15.57 -4.09 -61.53
CA TRP A 644 -15.60 -3.82 -62.97
C TRP A 644 -14.34 -3.10 -63.46
N VAL A 645 -13.77 -2.23 -62.64
CA VAL A 645 -12.53 -1.50 -62.96
C VAL A 645 -11.36 -2.47 -63.08
N SER A 646 -11.15 -3.35 -62.11
CA SER A 646 -10.08 -4.36 -62.16
C SER A 646 -10.30 -5.34 -63.30
N PHE A 647 -11.54 -5.81 -63.49
CA PHE A 647 -11.88 -6.73 -64.57
C PHE A 647 -11.68 -6.10 -65.97
N SER A 648 -12.14 -4.87 -66.18
CA SER A 648 -11.98 -4.15 -67.45
C SER A 648 -10.53 -3.80 -67.75
N MET A 649 -9.73 -3.43 -66.74
CA MET A 649 -8.29 -3.21 -66.89
C MET A 649 -7.58 -4.51 -67.30
N SER A 650 -7.89 -5.63 -66.65
CA SER A 650 -7.33 -6.94 -67.00
C SER A 650 -7.73 -7.37 -68.41
N ALA A 651 -9.00 -7.19 -68.78
CA ALA A 651 -9.50 -7.48 -70.13
C ALA A 651 -8.83 -6.58 -71.18
N GLY A 652 -8.67 -5.29 -70.90
CA GLY A 652 -7.98 -4.34 -71.77
C GLY A 652 -6.50 -4.68 -71.97
N ILE A 653 -5.80 -5.07 -70.90
CA ILE A 653 -4.41 -5.54 -70.97
C ILE A 653 -4.33 -6.83 -71.79
N PHE A 654 -5.25 -7.77 -71.58
CA PHE A 654 -5.27 -9.03 -72.31
C PHE A 654 -5.53 -8.82 -73.82
N ILE A 655 -6.48 -7.96 -74.17
CA ILE A 655 -6.74 -7.56 -75.56
C ILE A 655 -5.54 -6.82 -76.15
N GLY A 656 -4.89 -5.94 -75.39
CA GLY A 656 -3.68 -5.24 -75.79
C GLY A 656 -2.51 -6.20 -76.07
N LEU A 657 -2.31 -7.19 -75.21
CA LEU A 657 -1.30 -8.25 -75.40
C LEU A 657 -1.63 -9.13 -76.60
N LEU A 658 -2.89 -9.53 -76.78
CA LEU A 658 -3.34 -10.25 -77.98
C LEU A 658 -3.13 -9.42 -79.25
N TYR A 659 -3.39 -8.12 -79.22
CA TYR A 659 -3.16 -7.23 -80.35
C TYR A 659 -1.66 -7.10 -80.66
N ILE A 660 -0.81 -6.92 -79.65
CA ILE A 660 0.66 -6.88 -79.82
C ILE A 660 1.17 -8.21 -80.37
N PHE A 661 0.66 -9.34 -79.87
CA PHE A 661 1.04 -10.68 -80.33
C PHE A 661 0.60 -10.91 -81.79
N ALA A 662 -0.65 -10.59 -82.13
CA ALA A 662 -1.18 -10.72 -83.49
C ALA A 662 -0.49 -9.78 -84.49
N LYS A 663 0.00 -8.61 -84.03
CA LYS A 663 0.72 -7.63 -84.85
C LYS A 663 2.23 -7.69 -84.69
N ARG A 664 2.79 -8.71 -84.03
CA ARG A 664 4.24 -8.77 -83.70
C ARG A 664 5.12 -8.56 -84.94
N GLU A 665 4.71 -9.13 -86.08
CA GLU A 665 5.47 -9.08 -87.34
C GLU A 665 5.35 -7.72 -88.06
N LYS A 666 4.38 -6.88 -87.68
CA LYS A 666 4.27 -5.48 -88.14
C LYS A 666 4.91 -4.50 -87.17
N LEU A 667 4.78 -4.72 -85.86
CA LEU A 667 5.29 -3.85 -84.79
C LEU A 667 6.81 -3.99 -84.57
N PHE A 668 7.36 -5.21 -84.68
CA PHE A 668 8.77 -5.50 -84.44
C PHE A 668 9.58 -5.78 -85.72
N ARG A 669 9.08 -5.33 -86.88
CA ARG A 669 9.79 -5.43 -88.16
C ARG A 669 10.95 -4.44 -88.22
N ASN A 670 12.08 -4.83 -87.64
CA ASN A 670 13.30 -4.05 -87.61
C ASN A 670 13.88 -3.87 -89.03
N LYS A 671 13.93 -2.63 -89.53
CA LYS A 671 14.46 -2.25 -90.85
C LYS A 671 15.99 -2.16 -90.90
N ARG A 672 16.72 -3.00 -90.16
CA ARG A 672 18.18 -3.16 -90.29
C ARG A 672 18.64 -4.48 -89.70
N LYS A 673 18.77 -5.48 -90.59
CA LYS A 673 19.80 -6.54 -90.65
C LYS A 673 19.41 -7.58 -91.70
N GLN A 674 19.52 -7.17 -92.97
CA GLN A 674 20.18 -7.99 -93.98
C GLN A 674 21.57 -7.37 -94.10
N PHE A 675 22.60 -8.20 -93.89
CA PHE A 675 24.00 -7.90 -93.56
C PHE A 675 24.27 -7.48 -92.11
#